data_AF-A0A958S0A8-F1
#
_entry.id   AF-A0A958S0A8-F1
#
_cell.length_a   1.000
_cell.length_b   1.000
_cell.length_c   1.000
_cell.angle_alpha   90.00
_cell.angle_beta   90.00
_cell.angle_gamma   90.00
#
_symmetry.space_group_name_H-M   'P 1'
#
loop_
_entity.id
_entity.type
_entity.pdbx_description
1 polymer ?
#
loop_
_entity_poly.entity_id
_entity_poly.type
_entity_poly.pdbx_seq_one_letter_code
_entity_poly.pdbx_strand_id
1 'polypeptide(L)'
;MKKLLFILFSLLSLYGFGQFSGINEIIPSINEPSDAEVADFDGDGDLDIFYVSTQDHKVAWIENLGSGKFSLQKFISTNFMGAKCIALTDVDGDFDLDVVAGATFSAGPKIAWFENLGNGLFDTTKNIIPSNLYTVHSIHAADIDNDGDFDILSASYTDDKIDLFENLGSGSFNTQTTISTIMDGANIVSTSDLDNDGDADIIASAYNGAEIVWFENLGSGLIDTTKNVIASPYGASAIFTVDINVDGNIDILASGISPLNIKASRFDNLGAGTFGPEQILHSRPGPSASKFIYSEDMDGDADKDIIYAFTVPNEIFWQENLGGGVMDTTINLINNSYCSDLVCLLAADLDGDLDNDVLSFDRNLDFIYWNKNDGVGNFNKTDLLTKAIYLHKAIDVDVDNDNDIDIITYGAHTNTLLWAENTGNEHFENHHIIKTGIDGVQDIAKSDIDIDGNIDIIVANWDSIILFRNFGGAFDTIGSFIPPAIGNVKFIQTCDIDNDMDDDLIIVEDIGTPTVYWFENIGGGVFDTTMNLINNNYTISDNVSSVFTIDMDNDLDKDIVLSISKRAVWHENIGGIIDSNENLIGIMPDNMKLSRIVDLDNDNDLDLVCFDYSNNLSWFENLGGNIFDSVSTEIQVIGGLITSDMNLLDIDSDGDKDIITTRTNKIYWHENLLDTLDTIISSQYIINSVGGSSFEYLKLVDLENDGDDDLMIIGDNNDIFWFENYSINPRVSGSCYIDLNQNKKMDSNEVGIPNIQTKILPNSKLAYSDVNGDYYYLVDTGSYTVSYYPFQYWNLITDSSSYNVTLSSLNGLIDSLDFGFYPDTALTVLNPDLAGAFPRCNDTINYWASIQNEGTTIPSGTIHLQLDDSITFVSAAIAPDSIIGQHIYWHYDSLFFFSSEVINMQVQLPDFHSMGDTLISFLTVTQLDSLGSTSIIYSNTDTMEQVLVCAYDPNDKSVSPTGWGVEGFIDPYQELEYLIRFQNTGNDTAITVMVRDQLDENLNWGTMQPIASSHPMQAWIEQDGEAVFKFQNIMLPDSGADFLGSQGFVKFRIQPDSGLAPLTPIYNTSHIYFDFNPAVVTNTVLNTIECYTAPLSTINYSFPYLYANPTGNYSYQWYFNDTLIAGATSDTLLPLTSGDYTVEITDSNTCFKKSLPYNYLIIGTDQYETIQSVIFPNPFHEGTSFLFDRNLNGEFDLVICNILGAEVKRISKINGNRVELHKNDIGKGLFLSYLINHQTGERMFLEKLVVQ
;
A
#
# COMPACT_ATOMS: atom_id res chain seq x y z
N MET A 1 -26.70 -41.01 30.38
CA MET A 1 -26.63 -40.66 28.94
C MET A 1 -27.18 -39.27 28.73
N LYS A 2 -28.41 -39.01 28.23
CA LYS A 2 -28.84 -37.61 27.91
C LYS A 2 -28.78 -36.59 29.06
N LYS A 3 -28.90 -37.01 30.33
CA LYS A 3 -28.68 -36.14 31.52
C LYS A 3 -27.23 -36.08 32.06
N LEU A 4 -26.26 -36.68 31.37
CA LEU A 4 -24.84 -36.57 31.69
C LEU A 4 -24.12 -35.69 30.66
N LEU A 5 -24.52 -35.79 29.38
CA LEU A 5 -23.99 -34.95 28.30
C LEU A 5 -24.33 -33.46 28.49
N PHE A 6 -25.48 -33.16 29.11
CA PHE A 6 -25.92 -31.79 29.42
C PHE A 6 -25.23 -31.17 30.66
N ILE A 7 -24.38 -31.92 31.35
CA ILE A 7 -23.57 -31.43 32.49
C ILE A 7 -22.11 -31.20 32.05
N LEU A 8 -21.62 -31.89 31.01
CA LEU A 8 -20.35 -31.51 30.35
C LEU A 8 -20.51 -30.19 29.56
N PHE A 9 -21.62 -30.02 28.84
CA PHE A 9 -21.93 -28.79 28.09
C PHE A 9 -22.39 -27.59 28.96
N SER A 10 -22.19 -27.65 30.28
CA SER A 10 -22.42 -26.52 31.20
C SER A 10 -21.27 -26.37 32.21
N LEU A 11 -20.08 -26.80 31.78
CA LEU A 11 -18.78 -26.71 32.46
C LEU A 11 -17.65 -26.40 31.45
N LEU A 12 -18.03 -25.88 30.26
CA LEU A 12 -17.20 -25.53 29.10
C LEU A 12 -17.80 -24.25 28.47
N SER A 13 -18.11 -23.31 29.34
CA SER A 13 -18.85 -22.05 29.08
C SER A 13 -18.78 -21.19 30.36
N LEU A 14 -17.58 -21.09 30.92
CA LEU A 14 -17.31 -20.59 32.28
C LEU A 14 -15.87 -20.04 32.42
N TYR A 15 -15.22 -19.87 31.28
CA TYR A 15 -13.95 -19.23 30.95
C TYR A 15 -14.25 -18.48 29.64
N GLY A 16 -13.58 -17.36 29.37
CA GLY A 16 -13.68 -16.71 28.06
C GLY A 16 -13.01 -17.54 26.96
N PHE A 17 -13.13 -17.09 25.71
CA PHE A 17 -12.31 -17.48 24.55
C PHE A 17 -12.55 -16.46 23.42
N GLY A 18 -11.45 -16.02 22.81
CA GLY A 18 -11.33 -14.84 21.96
C GLY A 18 -11.92 -14.91 20.54
N GLN A 19 -11.78 -13.85 19.71
CA GLN A 19 -12.53 -13.71 18.45
C GLN A 19 -12.32 -12.57 17.45
N PHE A 20 -12.65 -12.94 16.19
CA PHE A 20 -11.96 -12.60 14.92
C PHE A 20 -12.64 -13.16 13.58
N SER A 21 -12.21 -12.77 12.35
CA SER A 21 -12.92 -12.84 11.01
C SER A 21 -12.51 -13.80 9.81
N GLY A 22 -11.90 -13.38 8.64
CA GLY A 22 -11.77 -14.22 7.37
C GLY A 22 -11.04 -13.95 5.96
N ILE A 23 -10.17 -12.94 5.65
CA ILE A 23 -9.15 -12.65 4.52
C ILE A 23 -9.49 -12.33 3.02
N ASN A 24 -8.76 -11.34 2.40
CA ASN A 24 -8.48 -11.08 0.93
C ASN A 24 -7.11 -10.33 0.61
N GLU A 25 -6.93 -9.44 -0.42
CA GLU A 25 -5.63 -9.32 -1.22
C GLU A 25 -5.34 -8.09 -2.20
N ILE A 26 -4.19 -7.32 -2.14
CA ILE A 26 -3.78 -6.30 -3.19
C ILE A 26 -2.31 -5.70 -3.46
N ILE A 27 -1.14 -5.89 -2.77
CA ILE A 27 0.15 -5.11 -3.04
C ILE A 27 1.21 -5.71 -4.05
N PRO A 28 2.43 -5.11 -4.26
CA PRO A 28 3.58 -5.78 -4.90
C PRO A 28 5.04 -5.32 -4.57
N SER A 29 5.86 -6.19 -3.96
CA SER A 29 7.24 -6.56 -4.42
C SER A 29 8.50 -5.67 -4.19
N ILE A 30 8.97 -5.71 -2.95
CA ILE A 30 10.33 -5.69 -2.32
C ILE A 30 11.46 -6.52 -3.01
N ASN A 31 12.72 -6.54 -2.48
CA ASN A 31 13.80 -7.49 -2.83
C ASN A 31 14.91 -7.77 -1.74
N GLU A 32 14.64 -8.35 -0.54
CA GLU A 32 15.62 -8.77 0.55
C GLU A 32 16.04 -7.77 1.71
N PRO A 33 15.10 -7.28 2.56
CA PRO A 33 15.30 -6.41 3.76
C PRO A 33 16.04 -6.97 5.01
N SER A 34 15.91 -6.39 6.25
CA SER A 34 16.86 -6.68 7.37
C SER A 34 16.67 -6.36 8.93
N ASP A 35 15.84 -5.47 9.56
CA ASP A 35 15.80 -5.10 11.07
C ASP A 35 14.60 -4.18 11.62
N ALA A 36 14.02 -4.01 12.89
CA ALA A 36 12.66 -3.31 13.09
C ALA A 36 11.79 -2.63 14.38
N GLU A 37 11.95 -1.31 14.83
CA GLU A 37 11.53 -0.36 15.96
C GLU A 37 11.51 1.28 15.68
N VAL A 38 10.53 2.19 16.09
CA VAL A 38 10.06 3.66 15.71
C VAL A 38 9.92 4.78 16.81
N ALA A 39 9.47 6.02 16.46
CA ALA A 39 8.67 6.98 17.27
C ALA A 39 7.55 7.80 16.50
N ASP A 40 7.51 9.15 16.59
CA ASP A 40 6.82 10.22 15.78
C ASP A 40 7.89 10.83 14.83
N PHE A 41 7.55 11.66 13.83
CA PHE A 41 8.47 12.19 12.82
C PHE A 41 7.95 13.55 12.32
N ASP A 42 6.63 13.79 12.27
CA ASP A 42 6.10 15.11 11.86
C ASP A 42 4.75 15.64 12.30
N GLY A 43 3.99 14.99 13.16
CA GLY A 43 3.04 15.79 13.91
C GLY A 43 1.86 16.32 13.11
N ASP A 44 1.81 16.33 11.76
CA ASP A 44 0.69 16.91 10.97
C ASP A 44 -0.67 16.14 11.11
N GLY A 45 -0.68 15.20 12.09
CA GLY A 45 -1.59 14.15 12.62
C GLY A 45 -0.90 13.07 13.53
N ASP A 46 0.09 12.20 13.18
CA ASP A 46 0.49 11.56 11.91
C ASP A 46 1.74 10.58 11.91
N LEU A 47 1.59 9.23 11.79
CA LEU A 47 2.65 8.17 11.79
C LEU A 47 2.62 6.84 10.86
N ASP A 48 3.74 6.52 10.14
CA ASP A 48 4.05 5.53 9.01
C ASP A 48 4.84 4.10 8.93
N ILE A 49 5.93 3.82 8.10
CA ILE A 49 6.64 2.47 7.79
C ILE A 49 8.09 2.52 7.09
N PHE A 50 9.35 2.00 7.34
CA PHE A 50 10.32 1.30 8.30
C PHE A 50 10.99 0.22 7.48
N TYR A 51 12.07 0.46 6.71
CA TYR A 51 12.36 -0.34 5.50
C TYR A 51 13.83 -0.09 5.00
N VAL A 52 14.83 -1.04 5.03
CA VAL A 52 16.18 -0.96 4.38
C VAL A 52 16.71 -2.19 3.68
N SER A 53 17.75 -1.99 2.86
CA SER A 53 18.06 -2.85 1.74
C SER A 53 19.49 -3.32 1.57
N THR A 54 19.65 -4.63 1.75
CA THR A 54 20.90 -5.36 1.48
C THR A 54 21.15 -5.47 -0.03
N GLN A 55 20.23 -6.02 -0.85
CA GLN A 55 20.45 -6.20 -2.31
C GLN A 55 20.36 -4.90 -3.11
N ASP A 56 19.35 -4.09 -2.82
CA ASP A 56 19.01 -2.87 -3.57
C ASP A 56 19.75 -1.62 -3.05
N HIS A 57 20.51 -1.74 -1.95
CA HIS A 57 21.49 -0.76 -1.46
C HIS A 57 20.87 0.57 -1.00
N LYS A 58 19.82 0.45 -0.18
CA LYS A 58 18.73 1.42 -0.09
C LYS A 58 18.16 1.56 1.32
N VAL A 59 17.51 2.69 1.61
CA VAL A 59 17.11 3.34 2.87
C VAL A 59 16.06 4.49 2.54
N ALA A 60 14.78 4.60 3.03
CA ALA A 60 13.74 5.67 2.72
C ALA A 60 12.38 5.79 3.51
N TRP A 61 11.07 5.76 3.06
CA TRP A 61 9.80 5.97 3.94
C TRP A 61 8.37 5.65 3.35
N ILE A 62 7.26 5.49 4.15
CA ILE A 62 5.83 5.08 3.75
C ILE A 62 4.56 5.23 4.72
N GLU A 63 3.76 6.31 4.57
CA GLU A 63 2.55 6.91 5.29
C GLU A 63 1.17 6.18 5.46
N ASN A 64 0.32 6.65 6.41
CA ASN A 64 -1.05 6.30 6.95
C ASN A 64 -2.02 7.56 7.01
N LEU A 65 -3.35 7.44 7.38
CA LEU A 65 -4.09 8.39 8.29
C LEU A 65 -5.46 7.92 9.03
N GLY A 66 -5.56 6.98 10.04
CA GLY A 66 -6.79 6.52 10.88
C GLY A 66 -7.47 5.07 11.19
N SER A 67 -7.34 3.89 10.49
CA SER A 67 -7.93 2.51 10.59
C SER A 67 -7.06 1.28 10.20
N GLY A 68 -5.92 1.53 9.59
CA GLY A 68 -5.39 0.72 8.47
C GLY A 68 -5.85 1.11 7.05
N LYS A 69 -5.13 2.05 6.42
CA LYS A 69 -5.02 2.51 5.01
C LYS A 69 -3.75 3.40 4.74
N PHE A 70 -2.58 2.81 4.51
CA PHE A 70 -1.35 3.52 4.10
C PHE A 70 -1.29 3.91 2.57
N SER A 71 -0.18 4.46 2.01
CA SER A 71 -0.02 4.75 0.53
C SER A 71 1.32 4.50 -0.23
N LEU A 72 2.15 5.49 -0.65
CA LEU A 72 3.27 5.49 -1.62
C LEU A 72 4.58 6.29 -1.28
N GLN A 73 5.62 5.52 -1.07
CA GLN A 73 7.05 5.78 -1.27
C GLN A 73 7.48 6.49 -2.63
N LYS A 74 8.58 7.30 -2.71
CA LYS A 74 9.25 7.94 -3.92
C LYS A 74 10.63 7.34 -4.42
N PHE A 75 11.82 8.04 -4.43
CA PHE A 75 13.20 7.50 -4.78
C PHE A 75 14.46 8.12 -4.04
N ILE A 76 15.46 7.35 -3.52
CA ILE A 76 16.51 7.81 -2.52
C ILE A 76 18.05 7.63 -2.82
N SER A 77 18.94 7.60 -1.78
CA SER A 77 20.08 6.68 -1.52
C SER A 77 19.93 5.32 -2.18
N THR A 78 20.02 5.36 -3.47
CA THR A 78 20.00 4.19 -4.31
C THR A 78 21.42 3.65 -4.44
N ASN A 79 22.21 3.66 -3.34
CA ASN A 79 23.67 3.63 -3.43
C ASN A 79 24.49 3.06 -2.26
N PHE A 80 23.95 2.83 -1.04
CA PHE A 80 24.77 2.30 0.05
C PHE A 80 24.80 0.78 0.11
N MET A 81 26.00 0.22 -0.02
CA MET A 81 26.18 -1.16 -0.40
C MET A 81 25.98 -2.12 0.79
N GLY A 82 24.90 -2.90 0.74
CA GLY A 82 24.64 -3.96 1.72
C GLY A 82 24.14 -3.46 3.07
N ALA A 83 23.31 -2.42 3.10
CA ALA A 83 22.58 -2.00 4.30
C ALA A 83 21.84 -3.20 4.90
N LYS A 84 22.28 -3.68 6.07
CA LYS A 84 21.85 -4.94 6.70
C LYS A 84 21.11 -4.71 7.99
N CYS A 85 21.17 -3.55 8.57
CA CYS A 85 20.58 -3.37 9.87
C CYS A 85 20.17 -1.91 9.89
N ILE A 86 18.89 -1.67 10.16
CA ILE A 86 18.36 -0.39 10.64
C ILE A 86 17.61 -0.61 11.90
N ALA A 87 16.80 0.37 12.29
CA ALA A 87 17.02 1.27 13.41
C ALA A 87 16.93 2.74 12.80
N LEU A 88 16.88 3.89 13.50
CA LEU A 88 17.27 5.28 13.20
C LEU A 88 17.81 5.88 14.52
N THR A 89 19.04 6.39 14.79
CA THR A 89 19.39 6.92 16.16
C THR A 89 20.50 7.93 16.27
N ASP A 90 20.48 8.74 17.35
CA ASP A 90 21.05 10.03 17.72
C ASP A 90 22.62 10.12 17.75
N VAL A 91 23.19 11.33 17.79
CA VAL A 91 24.65 11.58 17.90
C VAL A 91 25.10 12.95 18.40
N ASP A 92 24.26 14.00 18.52
CA ASP A 92 24.81 15.39 18.47
C ASP A 92 24.40 16.40 19.53
N GLY A 93 23.32 16.14 20.27
CA GLY A 93 22.90 17.01 21.36
C GLY A 93 22.05 18.18 20.89
N ASP A 94 21.04 17.91 20.05
CA ASP A 94 19.92 18.82 19.83
C ASP A 94 18.58 18.26 19.36
N PHE A 95 18.36 16.92 19.27
CA PHE A 95 17.10 16.16 19.24
C PHE A 95 16.33 15.85 17.90
N ASP A 96 16.90 15.44 16.74
CA ASP A 96 16.14 15.14 15.47
C ASP A 96 16.07 13.65 15.25
N LEU A 97 14.96 13.07 14.81
CA LEU A 97 15.02 11.71 14.31
C LEU A 97 15.78 11.63 12.94
N ASP A 98 17.12 11.57 12.90
CA ASP A 98 17.90 11.26 11.68
C ASP A 98 18.28 9.77 11.43
N VAL A 99 19.19 9.41 10.48
CA VAL A 99 19.19 8.08 9.77
C VAL A 99 20.55 7.21 9.51
N VAL A 100 21.00 6.14 10.26
CA VAL A 100 22.29 5.24 10.23
C VAL A 100 22.51 3.72 9.64
N ALA A 101 21.95 3.08 8.60
CA ALA A 101 22.01 1.62 8.31
C ALA A 101 23.39 0.90 8.13
N GLY A 102 23.71 -0.12 8.92
CA GLY A 102 25.02 -0.79 8.93
C GLY A 102 25.33 -1.69 7.72
N ALA A 103 26.55 -1.61 7.16
CA ALA A 103 26.90 -2.36 5.94
C ALA A 103 27.50 -3.76 6.16
N THR A 104 26.89 -4.77 5.53
CA THR A 104 27.52 -6.07 5.27
C THR A 104 28.61 -6.01 4.19
N PHE A 105 28.41 -5.28 3.09
CA PHE A 105 29.27 -5.47 1.90
C PHE A 105 30.68 -4.91 2.10
N SER A 106 31.69 -5.64 1.61
CA SER A 106 33.11 -5.35 1.81
C SER A 106 33.66 -4.16 1.00
N ALA A 107 32.81 -3.25 0.53
CA ALA A 107 33.18 -2.12 -0.31
C ALA A 107 32.21 -0.94 -0.11
N GLY A 108 32.72 0.13 0.49
CA GLY A 108 31.96 1.33 0.84
C GLY A 108 32.48 1.93 2.14
N PRO A 109 31.86 3.02 2.64
CA PRO A 109 31.74 3.20 4.09
C PRO A 109 31.18 1.92 4.74
N LYS A 110 31.45 1.71 6.03
CA LYS A 110 30.61 0.79 6.79
C LYS A 110 29.34 1.46 7.29
N ILE A 111 29.39 2.79 7.50
CA ILE A 111 28.39 3.74 8.02
C ILE A 111 28.89 5.23 7.66
N ALA A 112 28.04 6.26 7.35
CA ALA A 112 28.32 7.59 6.67
C ALA A 112 27.29 8.85 6.49
N TRP A 113 27.04 9.79 7.46
CA TRP A 113 25.79 10.63 7.72
C TRP A 113 25.25 11.66 6.75
N PHE A 114 24.03 12.12 7.06
CA PHE A 114 23.13 12.80 6.17
C PHE A 114 22.01 13.55 6.93
N GLU A 115 22.30 14.70 7.55
CA GLU A 115 21.38 15.26 8.57
C GLU A 115 19.94 15.51 8.13
N ASN A 116 19.02 15.11 8.98
CA ASN A 116 17.61 15.31 8.80
C ASN A 116 17.20 16.75 9.15
N LEU A 117 17.43 17.69 8.24
CA LEU A 117 17.17 19.12 8.54
C LEU A 117 15.66 19.51 8.61
N GLY A 118 14.83 18.91 9.47
CA GLY A 118 13.41 19.20 9.81
C GLY A 118 12.27 19.18 8.74
N ASN A 119 11.06 18.77 9.15
CA ASN A 119 9.72 18.89 8.51
C ASN A 119 9.58 18.94 6.95
N GLY A 120 10.06 17.98 6.14
CA GLY A 120 9.88 18.10 4.67
C GLY A 120 11.02 17.61 3.74
N LEU A 121 12.25 17.73 4.22
CA LEU A 121 13.47 17.87 3.40
C LEU A 121 14.60 16.90 3.80
N PHE A 122 15.88 17.26 3.69
CA PHE A 122 17.01 16.47 4.22
C PHE A 122 18.31 17.17 3.84
N ASP A 123 19.41 16.80 4.49
CA ASP A 123 20.73 16.97 3.90
C ASP A 123 21.11 15.79 2.99
N THR A 124 21.84 16.18 1.95
CA THR A 124 22.27 15.33 0.85
C THR A 124 23.77 15.08 0.91
N THR A 125 24.47 15.55 1.95
CA THR A 125 25.92 15.41 2.09
C THR A 125 26.27 14.23 2.99
N LYS A 126 26.49 13.07 2.34
CA LYS A 126 27.20 11.93 2.95
C LYS A 126 28.47 12.40 3.68
N ASN A 127 28.46 12.34 5.00
CA ASN A 127 29.63 12.20 5.85
C ASN A 127 30.16 10.74 5.73
N ILE A 128 31.28 10.35 6.36
CA ILE A 128 31.71 8.93 6.41
C ILE A 128 32.48 8.61 7.71
N ILE A 129 31.94 7.70 8.52
CA ILE A 129 32.61 7.32 9.77
C ILE A 129 33.84 6.46 9.53
N PRO A 130 35.01 6.85 10.07
CA PRO A 130 36.26 6.13 9.92
C PRO A 130 36.24 4.72 10.53
N SER A 131 35.94 3.71 9.72
CA SER A 131 35.69 2.35 10.20
C SER A 131 36.57 1.23 9.60
N ASN A 132 37.09 0.33 10.45
CA ASN A 132 37.84 -0.89 10.07
C ASN A 132 37.07 -2.18 10.45
N LEU A 133 35.78 -2.22 10.12
CA LEU A 133 34.86 -3.36 10.28
C LEU A 133 34.68 -4.08 8.93
N TYR A 134 34.28 -5.35 8.94
CA TYR A 134 34.11 -6.13 7.70
C TYR A 134 32.67 -6.45 7.31
N THR A 135 31.76 -6.75 8.25
CA THR A 135 30.38 -7.16 7.96
C THR A 135 29.47 -6.81 9.14
N VAL A 136 29.00 -5.57 9.21
CA VAL A 136 28.10 -5.16 10.30
C VAL A 136 26.76 -5.89 10.13
N HIS A 137 26.26 -6.51 11.20
CA HIS A 137 25.08 -7.38 11.17
C HIS A 137 23.89 -6.86 11.97
N SER A 138 24.13 -6.19 13.10
CA SER A 138 23.08 -5.54 13.88
C SER A 138 23.65 -4.57 14.91
N ILE A 139 22.68 -3.96 15.62
CA ILE A 139 22.49 -2.60 16.06
C ILE A 139 21.31 -2.46 17.06
N HIS A 140 21.60 -2.05 18.30
CA HIS A 140 20.94 -1.04 19.16
C HIS A 140 22.04 -0.37 20.01
N ALA A 141 21.84 0.76 20.69
CA ALA A 141 22.78 1.41 21.61
C ALA A 141 21.97 2.39 22.50
N ALA A 142 22.16 2.46 23.81
CA ALA A 142 21.59 3.48 24.72
C ALA A 142 22.66 3.85 25.79
N ASP A 143 22.42 4.57 26.89
CA ASP A 143 23.46 5.49 27.39
C ASP A 143 24.80 4.87 27.65
N ILE A 144 25.84 5.53 27.18
CA ILE A 144 27.23 5.20 27.38
C ILE A 144 27.85 5.86 28.64
N ASP A 145 27.64 7.17 28.97
CA ASP A 145 28.49 7.87 29.99
C ASP A 145 28.02 8.86 31.05
N ASN A 146 26.76 9.19 31.16
CA ASN A 146 26.32 10.18 32.13
C ASN A 146 26.83 11.67 32.08
N ASP A 147 26.90 12.43 30.95
CA ASP A 147 26.38 13.83 30.82
C ASP A 147 25.00 14.17 30.06
N GLY A 148 24.30 13.83 28.90
CA GLY A 148 24.16 13.23 27.47
C GLY A 148 24.43 13.76 26.00
N ASP A 149 25.69 13.79 25.49
CA ASP A 149 26.21 13.72 24.11
C ASP A 149 27.52 12.86 24.14
N PHE A 150 27.54 11.55 23.95
CA PHE A 150 26.56 10.48 23.71
C PHE A 150 27.38 9.17 23.61
N ASP A 151 26.91 8.03 23.05
CA ASP A 151 27.84 7.00 22.52
C ASP A 151 27.29 6.09 21.36
N ILE A 152 28.00 5.15 20.65
CA ILE A 152 27.62 4.45 19.34
C ILE A 152 28.17 3.01 18.82
N LEU A 153 27.43 1.89 18.79
CA LEU A 153 27.99 0.50 18.61
C LEU A 153 28.27 -0.01 17.14
N SER A 154 28.49 -1.33 16.91
CA SER A 154 28.44 -2.15 15.66
C SER A 154 28.94 -3.61 15.83
N ALA A 155 28.12 -4.63 15.50
CA ALA A 155 28.59 -6.03 15.49
C ALA A 155 29.07 -6.47 14.12
N SER A 156 30.35 -6.82 14.01
CA SER A 156 31.00 -7.20 12.75
C SER A 156 31.32 -8.70 12.65
N TYR A 157 30.37 -9.43 12.06
CA TYR A 157 30.26 -10.90 11.98
C TYR A 157 31.45 -11.67 11.42
N THR A 158 32.28 -11.05 10.57
CA THR A 158 33.33 -11.77 9.82
C THR A 158 34.75 -11.55 10.31
N ASP A 159 34.96 -10.59 11.20
CA ASP A 159 36.22 -10.33 11.89
C ASP A 159 36.11 -10.60 13.41
N ASP A 160 35.00 -11.24 13.82
CA ASP A 160 34.70 -11.67 15.18
C ASP A 160 34.72 -10.47 16.17
N LYS A 161 34.26 -9.33 15.66
CA LYS A 161 34.65 -7.97 16.04
C LYS A 161 33.47 -7.10 16.43
N ILE A 162 33.73 -6.39 17.51
CA ILE A 162 32.92 -5.54 18.38
C ILE A 162 34.02 -4.72 19.16
N ASP A 163 33.86 -3.45 19.60
CA ASP A 163 34.86 -2.32 19.38
C ASP A 163 34.50 -1.08 20.40
N LEU A 164 34.62 0.31 20.66
CA LEU A 164 35.07 1.83 20.54
C LEU A 164 35.19 2.79 19.31
N PHE A 165 34.22 3.69 19.12
CA PHE A 165 34.44 5.04 18.55
C PHE A 165 34.69 6.18 19.61
N GLU A 166 33.98 6.32 20.75
CA GLU A 166 33.86 7.48 21.69
C GLU A 166 33.19 8.78 21.17
N ASN A 167 32.20 9.29 21.92
CA ASN A 167 31.33 10.41 21.51
C ASN A 167 31.55 11.83 22.14
N LEU A 168 31.29 12.86 21.32
CA LEU A 168 31.76 14.26 21.37
C LEU A 168 30.95 15.37 20.53
N GLY A 169 29.65 15.31 20.13
CA GLY A 169 28.78 16.47 19.64
C GLY A 169 28.14 16.50 18.22
N SER A 170 28.20 17.60 17.43
CA SER A 170 27.83 17.77 15.96
C SER A 170 28.83 17.62 14.74
N GLY A 171 29.22 16.42 14.32
CA GLY A 171 30.17 16.07 13.22
C GLY A 171 31.63 15.55 13.36
N SER A 172 32.24 15.11 14.48
CA SER A 172 33.68 14.66 14.55
C SER A 172 34.07 13.43 15.44
N PHE A 173 33.91 12.23 14.90
CA PHE A 173 34.35 10.89 15.36
C PHE A 173 35.70 10.80 16.06
N ASN A 174 35.70 10.10 17.20
CA ASN A 174 36.91 9.56 17.80
C ASN A 174 37.27 8.19 17.17
N THR A 175 37.92 7.25 17.89
CA THR A 175 38.80 6.25 17.25
C THR A 175 38.91 4.82 17.80
N GLN A 176 39.03 3.92 16.84
CA GLN A 176 39.43 2.51 16.96
C GLN A 176 40.79 2.26 17.65
N THR A 177 40.80 1.84 18.92
CA THR A 177 41.95 1.14 19.54
C THR A 177 42.01 -0.38 19.22
N THR A 178 40.92 -0.94 18.68
CA THR A 178 40.48 -2.36 18.52
C THR A 178 40.05 -3.07 19.82
N ILE A 179 38.83 -3.61 19.91
CA ILE A 179 38.45 -4.65 20.92
C ILE A 179 38.15 -6.05 20.40
N SER A 180 36.92 -6.57 20.51
CA SER A 180 36.61 -7.98 20.33
C SER A 180 37.32 -8.55 19.13
N THR A 181 37.97 -9.66 19.40
CA THR A 181 38.61 -10.48 18.38
C THR A 181 38.30 -11.95 18.61
N ILE A 182 37.29 -12.25 19.44
CA ILE A 182 36.92 -13.61 19.88
C ILE A 182 35.40 -13.82 20.02
N MET A 183 34.59 -13.07 19.27
CA MET A 183 33.15 -13.30 19.16
C MET A 183 32.84 -13.90 17.79
N ASP A 184 33.09 -15.19 17.65
CA ASP A 184 33.03 -15.95 16.39
C ASP A 184 31.61 -15.85 15.78
N GLY A 185 31.47 -15.09 14.70
CA GLY A 185 30.15 -14.76 14.15
C GLY A 185 29.36 -13.72 14.94
N ALA A 186 30.02 -12.70 15.49
CA ALA A 186 29.47 -11.43 15.98
C ALA A 186 28.17 -10.99 15.25
N ASN A 187 26.99 -11.16 15.86
CA ASN A 187 25.72 -11.11 15.12
C ASN A 187 24.87 -9.88 15.45
N ILE A 188 24.21 -9.86 16.61
CA ILE A 188 23.33 -8.76 17.02
C ILE A 188 23.85 -8.16 18.34
N VAL A 189 23.59 -6.86 18.56
CA VAL A 189 24.36 -6.09 19.52
C VAL A 189 23.72 -4.78 20.03
N SER A 190 23.91 -4.43 21.31
CA SER A 190 23.26 -3.34 22.13
C SER A 190 23.64 -3.36 23.66
N THR A 191 22.86 -3.17 24.77
CA THR A 191 23.39 -2.97 26.19
C THR A 191 22.43 -3.06 27.47
N SER A 192 22.43 -3.95 28.53
CA SER A 192 21.33 -4.13 29.60
C SER A 192 21.53 -4.29 31.14
N ASP A 193 20.68 -3.70 32.03
CA ASP A 193 20.98 -3.54 33.48
C ASP A 193 20.29 -4.52 34.40
N LEU A 194 21.01 -4.85 35.45
CA LEU A 194 21.42 -6.20 35.62
C LEU A 194 22.53 -6.35 36.67
N ASP A 195 22.83 -5.47 37.64
CA ASP A 195 23.70 -5.83 38.78
C ASP A 195 23.54 -5.29 40.18
N ASN A 196 23.27 -4.01 40.31
CA ASN A 196 22.23 -3.45 41.15
C ASN A 196 22.67 -2.38 42.12
N ASP A 197 23.72 -1.65 41.81
CA ASP A 197 23.73 -0.27 42.22
C ASP A 197 22.83 0.52 41.15
N GLY A 198 23.05 0.52 39.80
CA GLY A 198 22.51 1.28 38.56
C GLY A 198 23.35 2.13 37.51
N ASP A 199 23.87 1.62 36.35
CA ASP A 199 24.95 2.24 35.47
C ASP A 199 25.22 1.56 34.11
N ALA A 200 26.02 2.20 33.24
CA ALA A 200 26.01 1.85 31.83
C ALA A 200 27.16 1.00 31.20
N ASP A 201 26.78 -0.19 30.76
CA ASP A 201 27.49 -1.40 30.33
C ASP A 201 27.16 -2.07 28.92
N ILE A 202 28.23 -2.44 28.20
CA ILE A 202 28.45 -3.03 26.83
C ILE A 202 28.12 -4.60 26.48
N ILE A 203 26.93 -5.31 26.40
CA ILE A 203 26.64 -6.87 26.32
C ILE A 203 26.95 -8.03 25.24
N ALA A 204 26.16 -8.59 24.24
CA ALA A 204 26.59 -9.25 22.92
C ALA A 204 25.68 -10.19 22.06
N SER A 205 26.17 -10.58 20.86
CA SER A 205 25.92 -11.93 20.30
C SER A 205 27.07 -12.45 19.42
N ALA A 206 27.51 -13.71 19.58
CA ALA A 206 28.26 -14.51 18.60
C ALA A 206 27.49 -15.77 18.14
N TYR A 207 27.12 -15.81 16.87
CA TYR A 207 26.26 -16.83 16.25
C TYR A 207 27.01 -18.09 15.75
N ASN A 208 28.30 -18.00 15.39
CA ASN A 208 29.07 -19.14 14.86
C ASN A 208 29.86 -19.90 15.95
N GLY A 209 30.56 -19.17 16.82
CA GLY A 209 31.22 -19.73 18.01
C GLY A 209 30.23 -20.31 18.98
N ALA A 210 28.96 -19.91 18.81
CA ALA A 210 27.87 -20.21 19.69
C ALA A 210 28.16 -19.64 21.10
N GLU A 211 28.23 -18.30 21.21
CA GLU A 211 28.52 -17.64 22.49
C GLU A 211 28.09 -16.18 22.77
N ILE A 212 28.20 -15.79 24.07
CA ILE A 212 27.75 -14.50 24.70
C ILE A 212 28.31 -14.28 26.14
N VAL A 213 27.98 -13.16 26.84
CA VAL A 213 28.90 -12.35 27.72
C VAL A 213 28.18 -11.45 28.91
N TRP A 214 28.46 -10.60 30.04
CA TRP A 214 29.33 -9.95 31.25
C TRP A 214 30.90 -9.55 31.61
N PHE A 215 31.53 -8.33 31.40
CA PHE A 215 32.98 -7.80 31.34
C PHE A 215 33.13 -6.49 32.19
N GLU A 216 34.12 -6.33 33.08
CA GLU A 216 34.07 -5.45 34.29
C GLU A 216 34.00 -3.88 34.16
N ASN A 217 32.85 -3.16 34.28
CA ASN A 217 32.64 -1.67 34.30
C ASN A 217 32.89 -0.99 35.69
N LEU A 218 34.03 -0.24 35.91
CA LEU A 218 34.34 0.61 37.11
C LEU A 218 35.16 1.95 36.88
N GLY A 219 34.60 3.16 37.06
CA GLY A 219 35.12 4.56 37.20
C GLY A 219 35.82 5.40 36.07
N SER A 220 35.16 5.85 34.98
CA SER A 220 35.62 6.72 33.84
C SER A 220 36.67 6.22 32.74
N GLY A 221 36.33 5.32 31.77
CA GLY A 221 37.06 4.49 30.72
C GLY A 221 37.26 2.87 30.67
N LEU A 222 37.00 1.99 31.70
CA LEU A 222 37.22 0.55 32.11
C LEU A 222 36.05 0.07 32.94
N ILE A 223 35.48 -1.09 32.73
CA ILE A 223 35.42 -1.87 31.53
C ILE A 223 36.78 -2.67 31.37
N ASP A 224 36.81 -3.95 31.81
CA ASP A 224 37.96 -4.90 31.76
C ASP A 224 37.48 -6.32 31.36
N THR A 225 38.40 -7.21 31.04
CA THR A 225 38.34 -8.16 29.92
C THR A 225 37.74 -9.57 30.21
N THR A 226 36.83 -9.79 31.16
CA THR A 226 36.62 -11.18 31.66
C THR A 226 35.44 -12.01 31.16
N LYS A 227 35.68 -12.85 30.12
CA LYS A 227 34.75 -13.94 29.72
C LYS A 227 34.67 -15.04 30.82
N ASN A 228 33.67 -14.99 31.71
CA ASN A 228 33.33 -15.97 32.79
C ASN A 228 32.55 -17.24 32.33
N VAL A 229 31.24 -17.42 32.63
CA VAL A 229 30.35 -18.53 32.11
C VAL A 229 28.84 -18.10 31.99
N ILE A 230 28.01 -18.71 31.09
CA ILE A 230 26.54 -18.49 30.84
C ILE A 230 25.66 -19.70 30.20
N ALA A 231 25.72 -20.28 28.97
CA ALA A 231 25.23 -21.65 28.55
C ALA A 231 26.14 -22.70 27.84
N SER A 232 26.42 -22.52 26.52
CA SER A 232 26.95 -23.51 25.54
C SER A 232 26.03 -24.72 25.26
N PRO A 233 25.16 -24.63 24.23
CA PRO A 233 25.60 -24.89 22.85
C PRO A 233 24.96 -23.90 21.86
N TYR A 234 25.10 -22.62 22.16
CA TYR A 234 24.07 -21.60 21.97
C TYR A 234 24.64 -20.59 20.89
N GLY A 235 24.17 -20.37 19.60
CA GLY A 235 24.39 -19.09 18.76
C GLY A 235 23.17 -18.38 18.01
N ALA A 236 22.84 -17.07 18.18
CA ALA A 236 21.52 -16.42 17.78
C ALA A 236 21.48 -14.99 17.16
N SER A 237 20.27 -14.37 17.17
CA SER A 237 19.82 -13.37 16.22
C SER A 237 18.84 -12.24 16.63
N ALA A 238 18.33 -12.03 17.86
CA ALA A 238 18.43 -10.70 18.54
C ALA A 238 18.09 -10.64 20.05
N ILE A 239 17.64 -9.45 20.57
CA ILE A 239 17.93 -8.86 21.91
C ILE A 239 17.43 -7.37 22.20
N PHE A 240 17.01 -7.00 23.45
CA PHE A 240 16.65 -5.68 24.16
C PHE A 240 16.81 -5.80 25.79
N THR A 241 16.06 -5.29 26.85
CA THR A 241 16.20 -5.67 28.36
C THR A 241 15.06 -5.94 29.47
N VAL A 242 14.52 -7.14 29.81
CA VAL A 242 13.15 -7.21 30.45
C VAL A 242 12.94 -7.49 31.95
N ASP A 243 11.92 -6.86 32.60
CA ASP A 243 11.77 -6.58 34.06
C ASP A 243 10.98 -7.58 35.00
N ILE A 244 11.25 -8.87 34.89
CA ILE A 244 10.24 -9.95 35.03
C ILE A 244 9.47 -10.23 36.35
N ASN A 245 9.85 -11.04 37.35
CA ASN A 245 9.06 -11.30 38.58
C ASN A 245 8.65 -10.07 39.45
N VAL A 246 8.46 -8.88 38.86
CA VAL A 246 8.29 -7.58 39.50
C VAL A 246 9.14 -7.44 40.75
N ASP A 247 10.45 -7.64 40.62
CA ASP A 247 11.26 -7.73 41.82
C ASP A 247 12.60 -6.94 41.96
N GLY A 248 13.14 -6.13 40.99
CA GLY A 248 14.05 -4.94 41.28
C GLY A 248 15.35 -4.50 40.46
N ASN A 249 15.48 -4.57 39.11
CA ASN A 249 16.49 -5.52 38.54
C ASN A 249 16.77 -5.84 36.99
N ILE A 250 15.87 -5.73 35.98
CA ILE A 250 15.90 -6.09 34.49
C ILE A 250 16.72 -7.30 33.91
N ASP A 251 16.24 -8.22 33.01
CA ASP A 251 17.08 -9.10 32.09
C ASP A 251 16.53 -9.93 30.88
N ILE A 252 16.85 -11.24 30.75
CA ILE A 252 17.47 -11.79 29.51
C ILE A 252 16.59 -12.59 28.54
N LEU A 253 16.36 -12.12 27.30
CA LEU A 253 15.85 -12.94 26.17
C LEU A 253 16.63 -12.80 24.81
N ALA A 254 16.64 -13.82 23.92
CA ALA A 254 17.70 -13.93 22.89
C ALA A 254 17.56 -14.84 21.62
N SER A 255 16.41 -14.94 20.93
CA SER A 255 16.10 -16.14 20.13
C SER A 255 17.00 -16.47 18.90
N GLY A 256 17.34 -17.76 18.68
CA GLY A 256 18.58 -18.24 18.02
C GLY A 256 18.64 -19.54 17.21
N ILE A 257 19.85 -20.11 17.04
CA ILE A 257 20.11 -21.48 16.55
C ILE A 257 21.14 -22.29 17.40
N SER A 258 21.08 -23.63 17.35
CA SER A 258 22.22 -24.51 17.68
C SER A 258 22.44 -25.66 16.70
N PRO A 259 23.50 -26.49 16.88
CA PRO A 259 23.83 -27.58 15.96
C PRO A 259 22.80 -28.70 15.76
N LEU A 260 21.62 -28.66 16.41
CA LEU A 260 20.57 -29.70 16.28
C LEU A 260 19.15 -29.17 16.43
N ASN A 261 18.98 -28.19 17.30
CA ASN A 261 17.70 -27.67 17.70
C ASN A 261 17.62 -26.20 17.39
N ILE A 262 16.37 -25.80 17.33
CA ILE A 262 16.00 -24.45 17.53
C ILE A 262 14.80 -24.53 18.50
N LYS A 263 15.01 -24.40 19.82
CA LYS A 263 14.05 -24.20 20.94
C LYS A 263 13.76 -22.64 21.09
N ALA A 264 13.37 -22.03 22.24
CA ALA A 264 13.50 -20.57 22.59
C ALA A 264 13.32 -20.16 24.08
N SER A 265 14.11 -19.22 24.71
CA SER A 265 14.41 -19.07 26.21
C SER A 265 13.76 -18.03 27.17
N ARG A 266 14.22 -18.03 28.45
CA ARG A 266 14.12 -17.21 29.70
C ARG A 266 15.13 -17.88 30.72
N PHE A 267 15.41 -17.64 32.03
CA PHE A 267 15.95 -18.57 33.11
C PHE A 267 15.68 -18.05 34.52
N ASP A 268 16.69 -17.78 35.36
CA ASP A 268 16.59 -17.39 36.79
C ASP A 268 17.80 -16.53 37.14
N ASN A 269 17.79 -15.85 38.29
CA ASN A 269 18.95 -15.09 38.72
C ASN A 269 19.24 -15.29 40.18
N LEU A 270 20.40 -14.82 40.62
CA LEU A 270 20.84 -15.00 41.98
C LEU A 270 21.21 -13.70 42.72
N GLY A 271 21.24 -12.53 42.06
CA GLY A 271 21.93 -11.38 42.64
C GLY A 271 23.44 -11.61 42.69
N ALA A 272 24.22 -10.59 43.04
CA ALA A 272 25.64 -10.73 43.40
C ALA A 272 26.54 -11.50 42.38
N GLY A 273 26.18 -11.58 41.11
CA GLY A 273 27.03 -12.03 39.99
C GLY A 273 26.81 -13.45 39.53
N THR A 274 25.62 -14.03 39.69
CA THR A 274 25.27 -15.40 39.29
C THR A 274 23.84 -15.50 38.74
N PHE A 275 23.59 -16.30 37.69
CA PHE A 275 22.30 -16.45 37.01
C PHE A 275 21.93 -17.95 36.92
N GLY A 276 20.70 -18.24 36.48
CA GLY A 276 20.07 -19.55 36.39
C GLY A 276 20.45 -20.41 35.19
N PRO A 277 20.09 -21.70 35.22
CA PRO A 277 20.40 -22.67 34.18
C PRO A 277 19.30 -22.74 33.13
N GLU A 278 19.58 -23.44 32.03
CA GLU A 278 18.61 -23.60 30.93
C GLU A 278 17.25 -24.21 31.36
N GLN A 279 16.10 -23.62 30.99
CA GLN A 279 14.76 -24.21 31.00
C GLN A 279 14.20 -24.40 29.58
N ILE A 280 12.98 -24.95 29.41
CA ILE A 280 12.64 -25.68 28.18
C ILE A 280 11.27 -25.33 27.49
N LEU A 281 10.71 -24.10 27.46
CA LEU A 281 9.31 -23.74 27.00
C LEU A 281 8.95 -23.59 25.52
N HIS A 282 9.78 -23.17 24.55
CA HIS A 282 9.52 -23.64 23.17
C HIS A 282 10.72 -24.39 22.65
N SER A 283 10.51 -25.55 22.02
CA SER A 283 11.51 -26.60 21.85
C SER A 283 11.26 -27.45 20.63
N ARG A 284 12.26 -27.49 19.75
CA ARG A 284 12.00 -27.74 18.33
C ARG A 284 13.31 -28.24 17.63
N PRO A 285 13.32 -29.36 16.85
CA PRO A 285 14.53 -29.86 16.13
C PRO A 285 14.69 -29.60 14.61
N GLY A 286 15.82 -29.01 14.17
CA GLY A 286 16.29 -28.91 12.78
C GLY A 286 17.25 -27.72 12.49
N PRO A 287 17.45 -27.24 11.22
CA PRO A 287 18.51 -26.28 10.85
C PRO A 287 18.09 -24.95 10.13
N SER A 288 17.05 -24.24 10.55
CA SER A 288 16.70 -22.88 10.06
C SER A 288 17.46 -21.75 10.80
N ALA A 289 17.22 -20.48 10.45
CA ALA A 289 17.86 -19.29 11.05
C ALA A 289 17.08 -18.73 12.25
N SER A 290 17.60 -17.69 12.97
CA SER A 290 16.83 -16.85 13.92
C SER A 290 16.79 -15.32 13.61
N LYS A 291 15.98 -14.38 14.23
CA LYS A 291 16.06 -12.90 13.90
C LYS A 291 15.63 -11.59 14.76
N PHE A 292 14.76 -11.42 15.81
CA PHE A 292 14.90 -10.32 16.87
C PHE A 292 14.52 -10.64 18.39
N ILE A 293 14.23 -9.78 19.48
CA ILE A 293 13.56 -10.10 20.86
C ILE A 293 13.46 -9.08 22.12
N TYR A 294 12.28 -8.83 22.86
CA TYR A 294 11.86 -7.96 24.06
C TYR A 294 10.49 -7.99 24.92
N SER A 295 9.70 -6.84 25.18
CA SER A 295 8.47 -6.41 26.04
C SER A 295 7.25 -5.37 25.73
N GLU A 296 5.99 -5.55 26.27
CA GLU A 296 4.95 -4.66 26.94
C GLU A 296 3.71 -5.39 27.64
N ASP A 297 2.45 -4.88 27.53
CA ASP A 297 1.13 -5.07 28.24
C ASP A 297 -0.16 -5.34 27.33
N MET A 298 -0.48 -6.52 26.73
CA MET A 298 -1.72 -6.65 25.85
C MET A 298 -3.04 -6.32 26.58
N ASP A 299 -3.38 -6.59 27.86
CA ASP A 299 -4.74 -6.16 28.33
C ASP A 299 -4.92 -5.42 29.65
N GLY A 300 -3.98 -4.52 29.88
CA GLY A 300 -4.26 -3.34 30.70
C GLY A 300 -4.55 -3.66 32.16
N ASP A 301 -4.22 -4.88 32.60
CA ASP A 301 -4.73 -5.48 33.82
C ASP A 301 -3.83 -5.27 35.06
N ALA A 302 -2.51 -5.53 35.02
CA ALA A 302 -1.39 -4.59 35.26
C ALA A 302 0.02 -5.25 35.35
N ASP A 303 0.14 -6.58 35.35
CA ASP A 303 1.40 -7.28 34.98
C ASP A 303 1.62 -7.14 33.44
N LYS A 304 2.51 -7.97 32.86
CA LYS A 304 3.06 -7.86 31.50
C LYS A 304 3.60 -9.22 30.94
N ASP A 305 4.02 -9.35 29.66
CA ASP A 305 3.68 -10.53 28.78
C ASP A 305 4.63 -11.19 27.68
N ILE A 306 5.46 -12.25 27.82
CA ILE A 306 6.58 -12.51 26.84
C ILE A 306 6.28 -13.10 25.44
N ILE A 307 7.22 -13.23 24.47
CA ILE A 307 6.94 -13.52 23.02
C ILE A 307 7.95 -14.50 22.32
N TYR A 308 8.85 -13.96 21.49
CA TYR A 308 9.83 -14.54 20.56
C TYR A 308 9.31 -15.16 19.26
N ALA A 309 9.85 -14.76 18.09
CA ALA A 309 9.36 -15.06 16.75
C ALA A 309 10.02 -16.32 16.14
N PHE A 310 9.79 -16.79 14.88
CA PHE A 310 10.41 -18.08 14.39
C PHE A 310 10.28 -18.63 12.91
N THR A 311 10.85 -19.83 12.51
CA THR A 311 11.16 -20.25 11.09
C THR A 311 10.57 -21.45 10.28
N VAL A 312 10.40 -22.75 10.66
CA VAL A 312 9.69 -23.77 9.75
C VAL A 312 8.71 -24.92 10.28
N PRO A 313 7.33 -24.94 10.18
CA PRO A 313 6.30 -23.91 9.81
C PRO A 313 5.34 -23.22 10.90
N ASN A 314 5.22 -21.85 10.94
CA ASN A 314 5.15 -20.66 11.92
C ASN A 314 4.65 -20.71 13.29
N GLU A 315 3.78 -21.63 13.70
CA GLU A 315 3.29 -21.78 15.07
C GLU A 315 4.10 -21.04 16.17
N ILE A 316 4.03 -19.68 16.13
CA ILE A 316 4.25 -18.65 17.16
C ILE A 316 3.30 -19.05 18.25
N PHE A 317 3.33 -18.48 19.42
CA PHE A 317 2.61 -19.11 20.46
C PHE A 317 2.26 -18.10 21.54
N TRP A 318 1.21 -17.22 21.53
CA TRP A 318 0.80 -16.39 22.74
C TRP A 318 0.93 -17.29 24.03
N GLN A 319 1.12 -16.93 25.30
CA GLN A 319 0.92 -17.67 26.58
C GLN A 319 0.77 -16.78 27.79
N GLU A 320 -0.29 -16.81 28.61
CA GLU A 320 -0.36 -15.77 29.63
C GLU A 320 0.89 -15.67 30.54
N ASN A 321 0.98 -14.53 31.18
CA ASN A 321 1.63 -14.08 32.35
C ASN A 321 0.60 -13.54 33.38
N LEU A 322 -0.48 -14.25 33.63
CA LEU A 322 -1.31 -14.30 34.85
C LEU A 322 -0.51 -14.41 36.18
N GLY A 323 0.45 -13.51 36.40
CA GLY A 323 1.08 -13.13 37.66
C GLY A 323 1.99 -14.20 38.23
N GLY A 324 2.69 -13.91 39.32
CA GLY A 324 3.80 -14.74 39.82
C GLY A 324 4.96 -15.01 38.82
N GLY A 325 4.93 -14.41 37.62
CA GLY A 325 5.61 -14.91 36.42
C GLY A 325 5.16 -16.29 35.89
N VAL A 326 4.05 -16.82 36.43
CA VAL A 326 3.47 -18.19 36.45
C VAL A 326 2.97 -18.78 35.10
N MET A 327 3.64 -18.49 33.99
CA MET A 327 3.13 -18.74 32.62
C MET A 327 2.67 -20.20 32.39
N ASP A 328 1.76 -20.60 31.48
CA ASP A 328 1.09 -21.94 31.45
C ASP A 328 0.76 -22.74 30.11
N THR A 329 -0.47 -23.26 29.87
CA THR A 329 -0.97 -24.52 29.27
C THR A 329 -1.34 -24.63 27.80
N THR A 330 -1.69 -23.59 27.09
CA THR A 330 -2.81 -23.64 26.14
C THR A 330 -2.49 -23.46 24.65
N ILE A 331 -1.28 -23.05 24.26
CA ILE A 331 -0.83 -22.65 22.90
C ILE A 331 -2.04 -22.49 21.84
N ASN A 332 -2.78 -21.33 21.58
CA ASN A 332 -3.90 -20.90 20.61
C ASN A 332 -3.77 -19.59 19.64
N LEU A 333 -4.15 -19.57 18.35
CA LEU A 333 -3.27 -18.95 17.29
C LEU A 333 -3.45 -17.60 16.53
N ILE A 334 -2.53 -16.63 16.74
CA ILE A 334 -2.39 -15.30 16.05
C ILE A 334 -2.34 -15.26 14.52
N ASN A 335 -1.62 -16.13 13.78
CA ASN A 335 -1.57 -16.05 12.29
C ASN A 335 -0.91 -17.26 11.62
N ASN A 336 -1.63 -18.11 10.86
CA ASN A 336 -1.04 -19.14 9.94
C ASN A 336 -0.68 -18.76 8.51
N SER A 337 -0.36 -17.50 8.21
CA SER A 337 0.14 -17.07 6.91
C SER A 337 1.58 -17.38 6.57
N TYR A 338 1.75 -17.95 5.37
CA TYR A 338 3.01 -18.12 4.68
C TYR A 338 3.46 -16.79 4.02
N CYS A 339 3.17 -15.66 4.68
CA CYS A 339 4.23 -14.77 5.14
C CYS A 339 5.42 -15.58 5.65
N SER A 340 6.60 -15.01 5.57
CA SER A 340 7.65 -15.79 4.94
C SER A 340 9.12 -15.37 5.07
N ASP A 341 9.44 -14.25 5.75
CA ASP A 341 10.80 -13.84 6.19
C ASP A 341 10.69 -12.48 6.92
N LEU A 342 10.29 -12.56 8.19
CA LEU A 342 9.66 -11.50 8.98
C LEU A 342 10.67 -10.59 9.75
N VAL A 343 10.34 -9.33 10.08
CA VAL A 343 11.28 -8.25 10.51
C VAL A 343 10.60 -7.03 11.21
N CYS A 344 10.02 -7.12 12.42
CA CYS A 344 9.36 -6.02 13.19
C CYS A 344 8.82 -6.48 14.56
N LEU A 345 9.11 -5.91 15.76
CA LEU A 345 8.25 -6.04 17.01
C LEU A 345 8.15 -4.80 17.93
N LEU A 346 7.05 -4.56 18.67
CA LEU A 346 6.73 -3.47 19.67
C LEU A 346 5.33 -3.61 20.32
N ALA A 347 4.71 -2.56 20.90
CA ALA A 347 3.41 -2.41 21.56
C ALA A 347 2.92 -0.93 21.78
N ALA A 348 1.61 -0.65 21.65
CA ALA A 348 0.80 0.47 22.22
C ALA A 348 -0.65 0.49 21.62
N ASP A 349 -1.61 1.18 22.24
CA ASP A 349 -3.11 1.04 22.24
C ASP A 349 -3.98 1.38 20.93
N LEU A 350 -4.21 0.53 19.88
CA LEU A 350 -5.10 0.86 18.68
C LEU A 350 -6.68 0.72 18.57
N ASP A 351 -7.53 -0.09 19.23
CA ASP A 351 -8.99 -0.19 18.87
C ASP A 351 -9.96 -0.63 20.02
N GLY A 352 -9.73 -0.12 21.26
CA GLY A 352 -10.86 0.39 22.07
C GLY A 352 -10.93 0.18 23.59
N ASP A 353 -10.41 -0.93 24.11
CA ASP A 353 -10.84 -1.53 25.36
C ASP A 353 -9.83 -1.45 26.52
N LEU A 354 -8.59 -1.03 26.25
CA LEU A 354 -7.36 -1.11 27.10
C LEU A 354 -6.62 -2.47 26.99
N ASP A 355 -6.92 -3.18 25.90
CA ASP A 355 -6.55 -4.49 25.43
C ASP A 355 -5.63 -4.37 24.15
N ASN A 356 -4.43 -3.78 24.22
CA ASN A 356 -3.25 -3.86 23.28
C ASN A 356 -3.06 -5.19 22.40
N ASP A 357 -2.35 -5.33 21.24
CA ASP A 357 -2.14 -6.54 20.33
C ASP A 357 -1.08 -6.47 19.15
N VAL A 358 -0.75 -7.60 18.48
CA VAL A 358 0.27 -7.77 17.38
C VAL A 358 0.22 -6.73 16.22
N LEU A 359 1.20 -6.65 15.29
CA LEU A 359 1.25 -5.75 14.08
C LEU A 359 2.13 -6.38 12.96
N SER A 360 2.77 -5.64 12.04
CA SER A 360 4.21 -5.76 11.57
C SER A 360 4.57 -5.11 10.23
N PHE A 361 3.61 -4.75 9.38
CA PHE A 361 3.82 -4.48 7.94
C PHE A 361 4.46 -5.70 7.20
N ASP A 362 4.95 -5.67 5.94
CA ASP A 362 5.59 -6.85 5.26
C ASP A 362 6.93 -6.64 4.47
N ARG A 363 7.84 -7.64 4.46
CA ARG A 363 9.07 -7.81 3.64
C ARG A 363 8.78 -8.30 2.21
N ASN A 364 7.81 -9.18 1.89
CA ASN A 364 8.13 -10.58 1.46
C ASN A 364 6.90 -11.58 0.87
N LEU A 365 5.83 -11.33 0.03
CA LEU A 365 4.91 -12.19 -0.84
C LEU A 365 3.90 -11.45 -1.79
N ASP A 366 2.58 -11.32 -1.45
CA ASP A 366 1.66 -10.15 -1.63
C ASP A 366 0.14 -10.24 -1.31
N PHE A 367 -0.42 -9.20 -0.60
CA PHE A 367 -1.85 -8.84 -0.31
C PHE A 367 -2.15 -7.57 0.65
N ILE A 368 -2.44 -7.62 2.00
CA ILE A 368 -2.28 -6.63 3.20
C ILE A 368 -3.05 -6.90 4.51
N TYR A 369 -2.34 -6.94 5.72
CA TYR A 369 -2.44 -6.95 7.27
C TYR A 369 -3.10 -5.86 8.22
N TRP A 370 -3.26 -6.16 9.55
CA TRP A 370 -4.14 -5.75 10.73
C TRP A 370 -4.47 -7.04 11.62
N ASN A 371 -4.85 -7.04 12.94
CA ASN A 371 -5.31 -8.14 13.89
C ASN A 371 -6.64 -8.04 14.70
N LYS A 372 -6.62 -7.57 15.98
CA LYS A 372 -7.49 -7.79 17.21
C LYS A 372 -6.59 -8.27 18.37
N ASN A 373 -6.67 -7.67 19.56
CA ASN A 373 -6.81 -8.38 20.85
C ASN A 373 -8.30 -8.74 21.01
N ASP A 374 -8.70 -9.54 22.00
CA ASP A 374 -10.05 -9.44 22.54
C ASP A 374 -10.22 -10.03 23.97
N GLY A 375 -9.19 -9.94 24.82
CA GLY A 375 -9.22 -10.35 26.21
C GLY A 375 -9.62 -11.81 26.44
N VAL A 376 -9.30 -12.72 25.49
CA VAL A 376 -9.25 -14.21 25.63
C VAL A 376 -8.64 -14.98 24.38
N GLY A 377 -7.69 -14.37 23.67
CA GLY A 377 -7.19 -14.51 22.28
C GLY A 377 -7.39 -15.72 21.36
N ASN A 378 -8.19 -15.55 20.29
CA ASN A 378 -8.35 -16.54 19.20
C ASN A 378 -8.48 -15.97 17.76
N PHE A 379 -7.33 -15.74 17.12
CA PHE A 379 -7.08 -14.75 16.06
C PHE A 379 -7.69 -14.96 14.58
N ASN A 380 -7.93 -13.94 13.66
CA ASN A 380 -8.27 -13.81 12.13
C ASN A 380 -9.10 -12.53 11.57
N LYS A 381 -9.46 -12.18 10.28
CA LYS A 381 -8.78 -11.76 8.98
C LYS A 381 -9.62 -10.88 7.89
N THR A 382 -9.13 -9.95 7.00
CA THR A 382 -9.96 -9.11 5.98
C THR A 382 -9.27 -8.54 4.63
N ASP A 383 -9.72 -7.46 3.88
CA ASP A 383 -9.27 -6.93 2.49
C ASP A 383 -8.88 -5.38 2.26
N LEU A 384 -7.73 -4.91 1.64
CA LEU A 384 -7.31 -3.43 1.64
C LEU A 384 -6.42 -2.70 0.53
N LEU A 385 -5.06 -2.58 0.64
CA LEU A 385 -4.12 -1.40 0.44
C LEU A 385 -3.63 -0.88 -0.96
N THR A 386 -2.93 0.28 -0.90
CA THR A 386 -1.73 0.65 -1.70
C THR A 386 -0.36 -0.02 -1.26
N LYS A 387 0.83 0.60 -1.02
CA LYS A 387 2.15 -0.09 -1.23
C LYS A 387 3.42 0.34 -0.39
N ALA A 388 4.11 -0.61 0.30
CA ALA A 388 5.23 -0.45 1.29
C ALA A 388 6.53 -1.32 1.07
N ILE A 389 7.25 -1.14 -0.03
CA ILE A 389 8.12 -2.13 -0.68
C ILE A 389 9.59 -2.51 -0.14
N TYR A 390 9.98 -2.58 1.18
CA TYR A 390 11.27 -3.20 1.69
C TYR A 390 11.57 -3.24 3.26
N LEU A 391 10.75 -3.88 4.12
CA LEU A 391 10.67 -3.62 5.59
C LEU A 391 11.74 -3.94 6.66
N HIS A 392 11.54 -3.16 7.74
CA HIS A 392 12.56 -2.76 8.68
C HIS A 392 12.21 -1.65 9.77
N LYS A 393 11.09 -1.54 10.55
CA LYS A 393 11.03 -0.91 11.96
C LYS A 393 9.66 -0.36 12.61
N ALA A 394 9.39 -0.46 13.97
CA ALA A 394 8.37 0.32 14.81
C ALA A 394 8.31 0.49 16.43
N ILE A 395 8.09 1.70 17.08
CA ILE A 395 7.97 2.15 18.54
C ILE A 395 7.07 3.40 18.84
N ASP A 396 5.74 3.24 18.71
CA ASP A 396 4.56 3.96 19.31
C ASP A 396 4.62 5.46 19.69
N VAL A 397 3.62 6.33 19.35
CA VAL A 397 3.33 7.64 20.04
C VAL A 397 2.09 8.42 19.49
N ASP A 398 1.47 9.30 20.30
CA ASP A 398 0.44 10.35 19.97
C ASP A 398 1.10 11.70 19.62
N VAL A 399 0.56 12.39 18.60
CA VAL A 399 1.38 13.19 17.69
C VAL A 399 0.81 14.54 17.28
N ASP A 400 -0.44 14.67 16.85
CA ASP A 400 -1.15 15.96 16.85
C ASP A 400 -1.89 16.26 18.16
N ASN A 401 -1.93 15.28 19.07
CA ASN A 401 -2.62 15.33 20.36
C ASN A 401 -4.16 15.33 20.23
N ASP A 402 -4.72 14.63 19.22
CA ASP A 402 -6.12 14.21 19.26
C ASP A 402 -6.41 13.07 20.25
N ASN A 403 -5.33 12.51 20.83
CA ASN A 403 -5.27 11.46 21.86
C ASN A 403 -5.36 10.03 21.28
N ASP A 404 -5.14 9.90 19.98
CA ASP A 404 -5.01 8.64 19.28
C ASP A 404 -3.50 8.44 18.90
N ILE A 405 -3.00 7.20 18.77
CA ILE A 405 -1.57 6.82 18.67
C ILE A 405 -1.32 5.98 17.40
N ASP A 406 -0.13 6.07 16.80
CA ASP A 406 0.18 5.37 15.56
C ASP A 406 1.67 5.00 15.45
N ILE A 407 2.28 4.98 14.24
CA ILE A 407 3.59 4.34 14.06
C ILE A 407 4.50 4.85 12.88
N ILE A 408 5.58 5.65 13.04
CA ILE A 408 6.26 6.41 11.91
C ILE A 408 7.63 5.99 11.35
N THR A 409 7.70 5.72 10.04
CA THR A 409 8.64 4.73 9.54
C THR A 409 9.32 4.88 8.08
N TYR A 410 10.57 4.39 7.84
CA TYR A 410 11.68 4.54 6.84
C TYR A 410 11.75 3.64 5.55
N GLY A 411 10.68 3.26 4.88
CA GLY A 411 10.52 2.90 3.44
C GLY A 411 11.64 2.68 2.36
N ALA A 412 12.90 2.27 2.61
CA ALA A 412 14.11 1.99 1.76
C ALA A 412 14.30 2.63 0.40
N HIS A 413 13.33 2.66 -0.49
CA HIS A 413 13.64 2.84 -1.90
C HIS A 413 13.71 4.30 -2.36
N THR A 414 13.29 5.25 -1.52
CA THR A 414 12.18 6.15 -1.84
C THR A 414 12.14 7.64 -1.38
N ASN A 415 13.23 8.27 -0.92
CA ASN A 415 13.58 9.71 -0.85
C ASN A 415 13.60 10.40 0.55
N THR A 416 13.36 9.77 1.71
CA THR A 416 12.10 9.91 2.48
C THR A 416 12.38 9.51 3.96
N LEU A 417 11.82 10.16 5.03
CA LEU A 417 11.12 9.65 6.26
C LEU A 417 9.63 10.29 6.12
N LEU A 418 7.24 9.24 5.37
CA LEU A 418 5.86 9.69 5.06
C LEU A 418 4.99 10.06 6.37
N TRP A 419 4.48 11.29 6.59
CA TRP A 419 3.56 11.92 7.62
C TRP A 419 2.14 11.23 7.75
N ALA A 420 1.70 10.56 8.82
CA ALA A 420 0.65 9.50 8.72
C ALA A 420 -0.44 9.05 9.82
N GLU A 421 -1.58 9.73 10.03
CA GLU A 421 -2.52 9.89 11.19
C GLU A 421 -3.21 8.70 11.89
N ASN A 422 -3.92 9.08 12.95
CA ASN A 422 -4.91 8.25 13.57
C ASN A 422 -6.22 8.97 13.95
N THR A 423 -7.20 8.97 13.05
CA THR A 423 -8.56 9.48 13.33
C THR A 423 -9.46 8.60 14.23
N GLY A 424 -8.94 7.49 14.76
CA GLY A 424 -9.64 6.47 15.55
C GLY A 424 -10.79 5.74 14.85
N ASN A 425 -11.48 4.86 15.59
CA ASN A 425 -12.72 4.15 15.24
C ASN A 425 -12.61 3.17 14.06
N GLU A 426 -11.52 2.43 13.92
CA GLU A 426 -11.23 1.72 12.66
C GLU A 426 -11.32 2.71 11.42
N HIS A 427 -10.91 4.01 11.52
CA HIS A 427 -10.93 5.24 10.61
C HIS A 427 -10.24 5.27 9.18
N PHE A 428 -8.94 5.67 9.00
CA PHE A 428 -8.00 5.31 7.87
C PHE A 428 -8.31 6.20 6.64
N GLU A 429 -7.37 7.05 6.23
CA GLU A 429 -7.25 7.72 4.96
C GLU A 429 -5.98 7.29 4.17
N ASN A 430 -4.86 8.03 4.00
CA ASN A 430 -3.77 7.61 3.09
C ASN A 430 -2.31 8.07 3.34
N HIS A 431 -1.96 9.35 3.09
CA HIS A 431 -0.57 9.78 2.90
C HIS A 431 -0.34 11.33 2.83
N HIS A 432 0.24 11.99 3.85
CA HIS A 432 0.56 13.45 3.88
C HIS A 432 1.95 13.89 3.32
N ILE A 433 2.92 14.55 4.05
CA ILE A 433 4.43 14.60 3.79
C ILE A 433 5.37 15.56 4.68
N ILE A 434 6.08 15.06 5.72
CA ILE A 434 7.52 15.29 6.09
C ILE A 434 8.56 14.98 4.97
N LYS A 435 9.56 14.11 5.17
CA LYS A 435 10.94 14.53 5.12
C LYS A 435 11.72 13.88 3.96
N THR A 436 12.16 14.66 2.95
CA THR A 436 12.84 14.14 1.74
C THR A 436 14.17 14.76 1.26
N GLY A 437 15.12 13.89 0.85
CA GLY A 437 16.44 14.21 0.26
C GLY A 437 17.61 13.39 0.81
N ILE A 438 17.32 12.47 1.72
CA ILE A 438 18.26 11.87 2.67
C ILE A 438 18.69 10.49 2.08
N ASP A 439 19.47 9.73 2.84
CA ASP A 439 19.99 8.40 2.71
C ASP A 439 20.13 7.90 4.19
N GLY A 440 19.72 6.69 4.63
CA GLY A 440 20.68 5.85 5.40
C GLY A 440 20.62 5.38 6.88
N VAL A 441 19.48 5.17 7.62
CA VAL A 441 18.90 4.74 9.01
C VAL A 441 19.41 3.72 10.12
N GLN A 442 19.58 4.00 11.49
CA GLN A 442 19.77 3.02 12.67
C GLN A 442 19.73 3.47 14.27
N ASP A 443 18.87 3.40 15.41
CA ASP A 443 17.50 2.97 16.09
C ASP A 443 16.75 3.86 17.15
N ILE A 444 15.42 3.77 17.24
CA ILE A 444 14.57 4.84 17.79
C ILE A 444 14.28 4.81 19.30
N ALA A 445 14.28 6.01 19.91
CA ALA A 445 13.28 6.43 20.90
C ALA A 445 12.71 7.85 20.61
N LYS A 446 11.86 8.34 21.51
CA LYS A 446 10.98 9.54 21.45
C LYS A 446 11.01 10.26 22.79
N SER A 447 10.74 11.57 22.83
CA SER A 447 10.32 12.27 24.05
C SER A 447 9.80 13.70 23.81
N ASP A 448 8.99 14.29 24.71
CA ASP A 448 8.67 15.74 24.67
C ASP A 448 9.87 16.52 25.23
N ILE A 449 10.64 17.13 24.33
CA ILE A 449 12.04 17.48 24.55
C ILE A 449 12.28 18.95 24.86
N ASP A 450 11.49 19.84 24.26
CA ASP A 450 11.47 21.25 24.63
C ASP A 450 10.34 21.63 25.59
N ILE A 451 9.63 20.60 26.08
CA ILE A 451 8.52 20.61 27.04
C ILE A 451 7.41 21.58 26.59
N ASP A 452 7.10 21.49 25.30
CA ASP A 452 6.02 22.19 24.62
C ASP A 452 4.71 21.38 24.71
N GLY A 453 4.82 20.05 24.84
CA GLY A 453 3.71 19.14 25.13
C GLY A 453 3.28 18.26 23.96
N ASN A 454 4.01 18.28 22.84
CA ASN A 454 3.90 17.29 21.78
C ASN A 454 5.20 16.47 21.78
N ILE A 455 5.16 15.18 21.42
CA ILE A 455 6.38 14.36 21.47
C ILE A 455 7.32 14.75 20.33
N ASP A 456 8.51 15.16 20.72
CA ASP A 456 9.68 15.39 19.89
C ASP A 456 10.53 14.10 19.80
N ILE A 457 11.55 14.18 18.96
CA ILE A 457 11.74 13.15 17.96
C ILE A 457 13.18 13.28 17.48
N ILE A 458 13.99 12.32 17.93
CA ILE A 458 15.34 12.37 18.52
C ILE A 458 16.17 11.12 18.18
N VAL A 459 17.01 11.12 17.15
CA VAL A 459 17.55 9.91 16.54
C VAL A 459 18.62 10.35 15.50
N ALA A 460 19.15 9.50 14.61
CA ALA A 460 20.30 9.89 13.78
C ALA A 460 20.79 8.99 12.67
N ASN A 461 21.66 9.62 11.86
CA ASN A 461 22.57 9.01 10.95
C ASN A 461 23.97 8.92 11.51
N TRP A 462 24.59 7.82 11.11
CA TRP A 462 25.84 7.65 10.39
C TRP A 462 27.01 8.70 10.52
N ASP A 463 27.00 9.85 11.23
CA ASP A 463 28.01 10.93 11.52
C ASP A 463 27.54 12.35 12.12
N SER A 464 26.26 12.85 12.25
CA SER A 464 25.74 14.39 12.24
C SER A 464 24.40 14.21 13.23
N ILE A 465 23.80 15.21 13.99
CA ILE A 465 22.29 15.47 14.22
C ILE A 465 21.73 16.94 14.06
N ILE A 466 20.42 17.12 14.36
CA ILE A 466 19.49 18.27 14.20
C ILE A 466 18.32 18.25 15.27
N LEU A 467 17.10 18.85 15.05
CA LEU A 467 15.84 18.58 15.83
C LEU A 467 14.49 18.80 15.16
N PHE A 468 13.74 17.72 15.18
CA PHE A 468 12.33 17.66 14.88
C PHE A 468 11.51 18.10 16.10
N ARG A 469 11.31 19.41 16.20
CA ARG A 469 10.26 19.93 17.09
C ARG A 469 8.90 19.64 16.51
N ASN A 470 8.11 18.86 17.21
CA ASN A 470 6.69 18.69 17.01
C ASN A 470 5.95 19.97 17.43
N PHE A 471 4.92 20.33 16.69
CA PHE A 471 4.05 21.47 16.99
C PHE A 471 2.55 21.14 16.91
N GLY A 472 2.17 19.87 17.13
CA GLY A 472 0.78 19.43 17.28
C GLY A 472 -0.05 19.76 16.04
N GLY A 473 0.33 19.14 14.92
CA GLY A 473 -0.16 19.46 13.58
C GLY A 473 0.91 19.95 12.60
N ALA A 474 2.21 19.71 12.85
CA ALA A 474 3.38 19.81 11.95
C ALA A 474 4.69 19.97 12.72
N PHE A 475 5.85 19.67 12.12
CA PHE A 475 7.16 20.06 12.68
C PHE A 475 7.69 21.39 12.04
N ASP A 476 8.98 21.80 12.09
CA ASP A 476 9.53 22.89 11.20
C ASP A 476 10.87 22.51 10.53
N THR A 477 11.28 23.29 9.54
CA THR A 477 11.77 22.83 8.24
C THR A 477 13.30 22.78 8.08
N ILE A 478 14.05 22.77 9.19
CA ILE A 478 15.54 22.82 9.21
C ILE A 478 16.21 21.96 10.32
N GLY A 479 15.53 21.54 11.39
CA GLY A 479 16.23 21.02 12.58
C GLY A 479 17.10 22.09 13.29
N SER A 480 17.84 21.75 14.36
CA SER A 480 18.88 22.63 14.95
C SER A 480 20.37 22.33 14.54
N PHE A 481 21.18 21.53 15.26
CA PHE A 481 22.67 21.26 15.23
C PHE A 481 23.54 21.90 16.38
N ILE A 482 24.65 21.27 16.88
CA ILE A 482 25.72 21.89 17.77
C ILE A 482 27.26 21.65 17.42
N PRO A 483 28.22 21.11 18.26
CA PRO A 483 29.55 20.47 17.82
C PRO A 483 30.34 19.48 18.76
N PRO A 484 31.16 18.46 18.29
CA PRO A 484 31.12 17.59 17.06
C PRO A 484 31.11 15.97 17.10
N ALA A 485 30.05 15.29 16.56
CA ALA A 485 29.45 13.89 16.36
C ALA A 485 30.27 12.67 15.94
N ILE A 486 29.90 11.41 16.23
CA ILE A 486 30.95 10.70 16.96
C ILE A 486 31.26 9.17 16.92
N GLY A 487 30.32 8.26 16.72
CA GLY A 487 30.61 6.86 16.35
C GLY A 487 29.69 6.30 15.26
N ASN A 488 29.88 5.05 14.79
CA ASN A 488 29.06 4.46 13.70
C ASN A 488 27.62 3.97 14.07
N VAL A 489 26.75 4.99 14.28
CA VAL A 489 25.50 5.20 15.11
C VAL A 489 24.57 3.99 15.41
N LYS A 490 23.68 3.88 16.43
CA LYS A 490 23.02 2.54 16.69
C LYS A 490 21.62 2.19 17.27
N PHE A 491 21.21 2.53 18.51
CA PHE A 491 19.83 2.89 18.89
C PHE A 491 19.90 4.16 19.76
N ILE A 492 18.86 4.59 20.44
CA ILE A 492 18.97 5.34 21.70
C ILE A 492 18.00 4.73 22.70
N GLN A 493 17.96 5.35 23.88
CA GLN A 493 16.70 5.91 24.32
C GLN A 493 16.84 7.39 24.69
N THR A 494 15.76 7.97 25.17
CA THR A 494 15.79 9.13 26.06
C THR A 494 15.13 8.79 27.38
N CYS A 495 15.56 9.48 28.43
CA CYS A 495 14.85 9.72 29.67
C CYS A 495 15.60 10.77 30.52
N ASP A 496 14.87 11.60 31.26
CA ASP A 496 15.34 12.41 32.38
C ASP A 496 16.14 11.54 33.38
N ILE A 497 17.43 11.86 33.55
CA ILE A 497 18.37 11.10 34.41
C ILE A 497 18.92 11.98 35.52
N ASP A 498 19.06 13.29 35.29
CA ASP A 498 19.43 14.29 36.31
C ASP A 498 18.29 14.61 37.30
N ASN A 499 17.04 14.28 36.94
CA ASN A 499 15.79 14.61 37.65
C ASN A 499 15.42 16.11 37.62
N ASP A 500 15.78 16.87 36.58
CA ASP A 500 15.32 18.25 36.38
C ASP A 500 14.08 18.42 35.47
N MET A 501 13.63 17.31 34.85
CA MET A 501 12.46 17.14 33.97
C MET A 501 12.62 17.54 32.50
N ASP A 502 13.80 17.97 32.05
CA ASP A 502 14.12 18.09 30.63
C ASP A 502 14.76 16.74 30.18
N ASP A 503 14.13 15.98 29.28
CA ASP A 503 14.46 14.55 29.05
C ASP A 503 15.85 14.34 28.42
N ASP A 504 16.71 13.57 29.07
CA ASP A 504 18.10 13.35 28.67
C ASP A 504 18.29 12.10 27.81
N LEU A 505 19.54 11.74 27.44
CA LEU A 505 19.81 11.39 26.05
C LEU A 505 20.97 10.37 25.84
N ILE A 506 20.62 9.14 25.49
CA ILE A 506 21.24 7.90 26.00
C ILE A 506 21.67 7.00 24.78
N ILE A 507 22.99 6.77 24.47
CA ILE A 507 23.58 5.80 23.44
C ILE A 507 25.05 5.29 23.71
N VAL A 508 25.48 4.08 23.18
CA VAL A 508 26.70 3.21 23.49
C VAL A 508 27.71 3.00 22.35
N GLU A 509 29.09 2.96 22.47
CA GLU A 509 30.13 2.78 21.37
C GLU A 509 30.75 1.40 20.91
N ASP A 510 31.02 1.18 19.59
CA ASP A 510 31.85 0.09 18.98
C ASP A 510 32.71 0.45 17.71
N ILE A 511 33.96 0.83 17.92
CA ILE A 511 35.10 0.62 17.00
C ILE A 511 36.51 0.35 17.58
N GLY A 512 36.76 0.18 18.86
CA GLY A 512 38.08 0.16 19.47
C GLY A 512 38.07 -0.31 20.92
N THR A 513 38.66 0.35 21.93
CA THR A 513 38.63 -0.04 23.37
C THR A 513 37.63 0.79 24.18
N PRO A 514 36.36 0.34 24.37
CA PRO A 514 35.24 1.24 24.51
C PRO A 514 35.09 1.98 25.82
N THR A 515 34.12 2.85 25.65
CA THR A 515 33.49 3.85 26.45
C THR A 515 32.08 3.91 25.89
N VAL A 516 31.23 4.84 26.28
CA VAL A 516 31.14 5.87 27.30
C VAL A 516 31.36 7.34 26.79
N TYR A 517 30.33 8.05 26.20
CA TYR A 517 30.05 9.54 26.37
C TYR A 517 28.54 9.96 26.64
N TRP A 518 28.22 11.18 27.15
CA TRP A 518 26.90 11.89 27.51
C TRP A 518 27.28 13.44 27.89
N PHE A 519 26.80 14.78 27.84
CA PHE A 519 25.80 15.99 27.61
C PHE A 519 24.40 16.39 28.25
N GLU A 520 24.32 17.21 29.29
CA GLU A 520 23.07 17.53 30.06
C GLU A 520 21.94 18.17 29.20
N ASN A 521 20.65 17.76 29.27
CA ASN A 521 19.53 18.49 28.63
C ASN A 521 19.26 19.80 29.38
N ILE A 522 20.10 20.80 29.14
CA ILE A 522 20.00 22.13 29.77
C ILE A 522 18.77 22.96 29.33
N GLY A 523 17.87 22.35 28.58
CA GLY A 523 16.43 22.58 28.68
C GLY A 523 15.82 23.44 27.58
N GLY A 524 14.60 23.07 27.20
CA GLY A 524 13.95 23.65 26.03
C GLY A 524 14.60 23.21 24.71
N GLY A 525 14.94 21.93 24.60
CA GLY A 525 15.51 21.34 23.40
C GLY A 525 16.90 21.89 23.07
N VAL A 526 17.79 21.94 24.07
CA VAL A 526 19.24 22.23 23.92
C VAL A 526 20.08 21.43 24.92
N PHE A 527 21.11 20.72 24.47
CA PHE A 527 22.08 20.03 25.35
C PHE A 527 23.37 20.84 25.66
N ASP A 528 24.06 20.54 26.77
CA ASP A 528 25.38 21.14 27.10
C ASP A 528 26.58 20.31 26.63
N THR A 529 27.58 20.96 26.04
CA THR A 529 28.57 20.30 25.17
C THR A 529 29.66 19.45 25.88
N THR A 530 29.33 18.63 26.89
CA THR A 530 30.21 18.41 28.06
C THR A 530 30.22 17.02 28.74
N MET A 531 30.30 15.94 27.97
CA MET A 531 31.10 14.71 28.28
C MET A 531 31.49 14.46 29.76
N ASN A 532 30.71 13.67 30.50
CA ASN A 532 31.16 13.10 31.78
C ASN A 532 31.98 11.82 31.51
N LEU A 533 31.73 10.69 32.21
CA LEU A 533 32.32 9.34 31.97
C LEU A 533 31.89 8.29 33.02
N ILE A 534 31.04 7.34 32.64
CA ILE A 534 30.58 6.17 33.43
C ILE A 534 31.74 5.36 34.08
N ASN A 535 32.66 4.61 33.38
CA ASN A 535 33.59 3.62 34.03
C ASN A 535 35.04 3.41 33.40
N ASN A 536 36.31 3.29 34.05
CA ASN A 536 37.88 3.65 33.94
C ASN A 536 39.09 3.60 32.79
N ASN A 537 39.63 2.50 32.14
CA ASN A 537 40.47 2.31 30.88
C ASN A 537 40.40 0.85 30.17
N TYR A 538 39.84 0.61 28.95
CA TYR A 538 39.34 -0.72 28.40
C TYR A 538 40.17 -1.72 27.49
N THR A 539 39.50 -2.79 26.91
CA THR A 539 40.03 -4.16 26.61
C THR A 539 39.23 -5.14 25.67
N ILE A 540 39.91 -6.19 25.18
CA ILE A 540 40.01 -6.58 23.74
C ILE A 540 39.31 -7.88 23.27
N SER A 541 38.20 -8.25 23.89
CA SER A 541 37.37 -9.43 23.57
C SER A 541 35.86 -9.16 23.54
N ASP A 542 35.48 -7.89 23.67
CA ASP A 542 34.26 -7.53 24.37
C ASP A 542 33.15 -7.12 23.39
N ASN A 543 31.89 -7.45 23.68
CA ASN A 543 30.78 -7.43 22.71
C ASN A 543 29.51 -7.07 23.43
N VAL A 544 28.45 -6.63 22.75
CA VAL A 544 27.48 -5.68 23.28
C VAL A 544 26.00 -6.07 23.01
N SER A 545 24.99 -6.13 23.91
CA SER A 545 23.52 -6.45 23.66
C SER A 545 22.56 -6.62 24.86
N SER A 546 21.65 -5.74 25.20
CA SER A 546 20.68 -4.93 24.44
C SER A 546 19.92 -4.04 25.42
N VAL A 547 19.18 -2.98 25.09
CA VAL A 547 19.22 -1.79 26.00
C VAL A 547 17.99 -0.97 26.36
N PHE A 548 17.88 -0.62 27.66
CA PHE A 548 16.89 0.30 28.25
C PHE A 548 17.44 1.32 29.29
N THR A 549 16.51 2.03 29.96
CA THR A 549 16.67 2.94 31.09
C THR A 549 15.39 2.87 31.95
N ILE A 550 15.52 2.49 33.22
CA ILE A 550 14.40 2.49 34.19
C ILE A 550 14.90 2.63 35.62
N ASP A 551 13.98 3.02 36.49
CA ASP A 551 14.09 3.02 37.94
C ASP A 551 13.98 1.57 38.44
N MET A 552 15.08 0.98 38.92
CA MET A 552 15.15 -0.47 39.13
C MET A 552 14.81 -0.92 40.55
N ASP A 553 15.28 -0.23 41.61
CA ASP A 553 14.90 -0.51 43.00
C ASP A 553 13.77 0.39 43.57
N ASN A 554 13.03 1.05 42.66
CA ASN A 554 11.89 1.92 42.96
C ASN A 554 12.27 3.14 43.83
N ASP A 555 13.44 3.71 43.54
CA ASP A 555 13.96 4.97 44.09
C ASP A 555 13.34 6.20 43.41
N LEU A 556 12.94 6.05 42.13
CA LEU A 556 12.42 7.02 41.14
C LEU A 556 13.45 7.69 40.23
N ASP A 557 14.74 7.47 40.44
CA ASP A 557 15.80 7.94 39.55
C ASP A 557 15.98 6.95 38.37
N LYS A 558 16.17 7.44 37.14
CA LYS A 558 16.30 6.57 35.95
C LYS A 558 17.71 6.01 35.86
N ASP A 559 17.88 4.74 36.20
CA ASP A 559 19.14 4.06 35.93
C ASP A 559 19.28 3.73 34.44
N ILE A 560 20.50 3.39 34.04
CA ILE A 560 20.82 3.22 32.63
C ILE A 560 21.15 1.80 32.32
N VAL A 561 20.13 1.17 31.76
CA VAL A 561 19.94 -0.22 31.99
C VAL A 561 20.76 -1.04 30.99
N LEU A 562 22.02 -1.43 31.35
CA LEU A 562 23.20 -1.94 30.60
C LEU A 562 24.14 -3.23 31.07
N SER A 563 24.81 -4.09 30.21
CA SER A 563 25.59 -5.44 30.37
C SER A 563 27.05 -5.67 29.76
N ILE A 564 27.90 -6.76 29.82
CA ILE A 564 29.15 -7.05 28.93
C ILE A 564 29.62 -8.54 28.57
N SER A 565 30.78 -9.16 29.01
CA SER A 565 31.51 -10.57 29.03
C SER A 565 31.08 -12.02 29.42
N LYS A 566 30.51 -12.50 30.54
CA LYS A 566 29.72 -13.77 30.71
C LYS A 566 28.87 -13.74 32.01
N ARG A 567 27.88 -12.81 32.10
CA ARG A 567 27.21 -12.33 33.34
C ARG A 567 26.26 -11.11 33.04
N ALA A 568 26.02 -10.17 33.98
CA ALA A 568 25.10 -9.02 33.95
C ALA A 568 25.49 -7.78 34.86
N VAL A 569 25.09 -6.49 34.65
CA VAL A 569 25.54 -5.20 35.35
C VAL A 569 24.48 -4.10 35.69
N TRP A 570 24.56 -3.20 36.70
CA TRP A 570 23.74 -1.98 37.09
C TRP A 570 24.57 -1.27 38.20
N HIS A 571 25.19 -0.06 38.10
CA HIS A 571 25.80 0.73 39.25
C HIS A 571 25.51 2.28 39.54
N GLU A 572 24.77 2.60 40.61
CA GLU A 572 23.54 3.44 40.88
C GLU A 572 23.34 4.86 40.32
N ASN A 573 22.17 5.18 39.74
CA ASN A 573 21.74 6.58 39.54
C ASN A 573 21.36 7.24 40.87
N ILE A 574 22.34 7.70 41.64
CA ILE A 574 22.10 8.35 42.93
C ILE A 574 21.76 9.84 42.74
N GLY A 575 20.66 10.12 42.04
CA GLY A 575 20.10 11.45 41.79
C GLY A 575 20.97 12.32 40.90
N GLY A 576 21.05 11.95 39.61
CA GLY A 576 21.87 12.61 38.60
C GLY A 576 23.38 12.42 38.82
N ILE A 577 23.76 11.35 39.53
CA ILE A 577 25.17 11.01 39.78
C ILE A 577 25.31 9.50 39.81
N ILE A 578 25.81 8.95 38.70
CA ILE A 578 25.81 7.52 38.52
C ILE A 578 27.09 6.84 39.09
N ASP A 579 26.97 5.72 39.81
CA ASP A 579 28.00 5.11 40.67
C ASP A 579 28.70 3.83 40.17
N SER A 580 29.30 3.86 39.00
CA SER A 580 30.75 3.62 38.82
C SER A 580 31.42 2.30 39.32
N ASN A 581 30.69 1.24 39.72
CA ASN A 581 31.19 0.19 40.64
C ASN A 581 30.95 -1.30 40.33
N GLU A 582 30.05 -1.70 39.44
CA GLU A 582 29.57 -3.08 39.23
C GLU A 582 29.19 -3.88 40.50
N ASN A 583 27.90 -3.94 40.83
CA ASN A 583 27.39 -4.61 42.02
C ASN A 583 27.33 -6.16 41.93
N LEU A 584 27.64 -6.70 40.74
CA LEU A 584 27.55 -8.09 40.27
C LEU A 584 26.13 -8.71 40.36
N ILE A 585 25.54 -9.28 39.28
CA ILE A 585 24.25 -10.04 39.40
C ILE A 585 24.20 -11.42 38.80
N GLY A 586 24.70 -11.63 37.59
CA GLY A 586 24.40 -12.81 36.80
C GLY A 586 25.65 -13.64 36.45
N ILE A 587 25.53 -14.95 36.18
CA ILE A 587 26.44 -15.97 35.59
C ILE A 587 25.58 -17.24 35.39
N MET A 588 25.09 -17.54 34.18
CA MET A 588 24.39 -18.80 33.86
C MET A 588 25.50 -19.91 33.64
N PRO A 589 25.26 -21.21 33.37
CA PRO A 589 26.27 -22.26 32.97
C PRO A 589 27.56 -22.06 32.05
N ASP A 590 27.55 -21.61 30.76
CA ASP A 590 28.70 -21.29 29.79
C ASP A 590 28.43 -20.44 28.41
N ASN A 591 27.97 -19.13 28.27
CA ASN A 591 27.32 -18.29 27.11
C ASN A 591 25.72 -17.91 27.00
N MET A 592 25.14 -16.69 27.26
CA MET A 592 23.64 -16.26 27.31
C MET A 592 23.26 -14.69 27.14
N LYS A 593 22.06 -14.18 26.68
CA LYS A 593 21.65 -12.68 26.48
C LYS A 593 20.11 -12.23 26.30
N LEU A 594 19.75 -10.94 26.01
CA LEU A 594 18.89 -9.92 26.76
C LEU A 594 17.48 -9.26 26.28
N SER A 595 16.42 -8.86 27.11
CA SER A 595 14.87 -8.54 26.89
C SER A 595 14.10 -7.11 26.64
N ARG A 596 13.21 -6.32 27.36
CA ARG A 596 12.93 -4.78 27.26
C ARG A 596 12.84 -3.97 28.58
N ILE A 597 11.79 -4.12 29.36
CA ILE A 597 11.36 -3.36 30.56
C ILE A 597 10.01 -4.00 30.76
N VAL A 598 9.73 -4.74 31.87
CA VAL A 598 8.37 -5.13 32.32
C VAL A 598 8.16 -6.14 33.49
N ASP A 599 7.12 -5.83 34.27
CA ASP A 599 6.46 -6.36 35.49
C ASP A 599 5.60 -7.67 35.29
N LEU A 600 6.00 -8.87 35.79
CA LEU A 600 5.27 -10.17 35.67
C LEU A 600 4.65 -10.85 36.92
N ASP A 601 5.15 -10.65 38.14
CA ASP A 601 4.69 -11.32 39.38
C ASP A 601 3.46 -10.67 40.06
N ASN A 602 3.24 -9.39 39.81
CA ASN A 602 2.51 -8.41 40.63
C ASN A 602 3.12 -8.20 42.05
N ASP A 603 4.45 -8.37 42.25
CA ASP A 603 5.19 -8.16 43.53
C ASP A 603 5.66 -6.69 43.77
N ASN A 604 5.82 -5.89 42.69
CA ASN A 604 5.98 -4.42 42.62
C ASN A 604 7.41 -3.80 42.78
N ASP A 605 8.49 -4.45 42.35
CA ASP A 605 9.86 -3.92 42.07
C ASP A 605 10.21 -4.36 40.58
N LEU A 606 11.35 -4.22 39.84
CA LEU A 606 11.35 -4.48 38.33
C LEU A 606 12.49 -5.38 37.67
N ASP A 607 12.39 -6.69 37.35
CA ASP A 607 13.52 -7.70 37.26
C ASP A 607 14.04 -8.62 36.11
N LEU A 608 14.77 -9.70 36.39
CA LEU A 608 15.66 -10.39 35.44
C LEU A 608 14.90 -11.35 34.52
N VAL A 609 15.49 -11.80 33.39
CA VAL A 609 14.93 -12.95 32.63
C VAL A 609 15.70 -14.11 31.88
N CYS A 610 17.03 -14.19 31.71
CA CYS A 610 17.97 -15.28 31.30
C CYS A 610 17.87 -16.12 29.94
N PHE A 611 18.95 -16.58 29.23
CA PHE A 611 18.84 -17.22 27.86
C PHE A 611 20.15 -17.84 27.18
N ASP A 612 20.45 -19.18 27.29
CA ASP A 612 21.17 -20.17 26.36
C ASP A 612 20.48 -20.09 24.92
N TYR A 613 21.07 -19.80 22.68
CA TYR A 613 20.55 -19.71 21.28
C TYR A 613 20.18 -21.05 20.53
N SER A 614 20.53 -22.26 20.98
CA SER A 614 19.82 -23.55 20.72
C SER A 614 18.31 -23.53 20.80
N ASN A 615 17.84 -22.74 21.74
CA ASN A 615 16.54 -22.14 21.91
C ASN A 615 16.19 -21.59 23.37
N ASN A 616 15.57 -22.02 24.53
CA ASN A 616 14.55 -22.92 25.21
C ASN A 616 14.04 -22.27 26.61
N LEU A 617 12.74 -22.00 26.97
CA LEU A 617 12.19 -20.92 27.92
C LEU A 617 11.75 -21.37 29.34
N SER A 618 11.56 -20.45 30.30
CA SER A 618 11.90 -20.57 31.75
C SER A 618 11.20 -19.57 32.71
N TRP A 619 11.69 -19.33 33.96
CA TRP A 619 11.68 -18.11 34.89
C TRP A 619 11.90 -18.48 36.43
N PHE A 620 12.02 -17.58 37.44
CA PHE A 620 12.86 -16.34 37.54
C PHE A 620 13.41 -15.88 38.94
N GLU A 621 12.87 -14.78 39.52
CA GLU A 621 12.96 -14.15 40.88
C GLU A 621 14.18 -13.36 41.46
N ASN A 622 14.11 -12.02 41.64
CA ASN A 622 14.61 -11.33 42.87
C ASN A 622 13.93 -11.91 44.08
N LEU A 623 14.40 -11.45 45.25
CA LEU A 623 13.65 -11.54 46.49
C LEU A 623 13.65 -10.14 47.17
N GLY A 624 13.52 -9.10 46.34
CA GLY A 624 13.54 -7.63 46.59
C GLY A 624 14.92 -6.94 46.54
N GLY A 625 15.04 -5.83 45.79
CA GLY A 625 16.24 -4.99 45.65
C GLY A 625 17.34 -5.53 44.73
N ASN A 626 18.30 -6.32 45.22
CA ASN A 626 19.57 -6.61 44.51
C ASN A 626 19.94 -8.12 44.51
N ILE A 627 18.98 -9.02 44.81
CA ILE A 627 19.18 -10.30 45.52
C ILE A 627 18.17 -11.44 45.15
N PHE A 628 18.52 -12.27 44.18
CA PHE A 628 17.61 -13.21 43.50
C PHE A 628 17.80 -14.68 43.92
N ASP A 629 17.06 -15.63 43.32
CA ASP A 629 17.17 -17.07 43.60
C ASP A 629 18.46 -17.78 43.10
N SER A 630 18.35 -18.78 42.23
CA SER A 630 19.36 -19.83 42.01
C SER A 630 19.13 -20.83 40.87
N VAL A 631 17.88 -21.26 40.61
CA VAL A 631 17.48 -22.16 39.52
C VAL A 631 16.00 -21.98 39.10
N SER A 632 15.77 -21.62 37.85
CA SER A 632 14.44 -21.48 37.24
C SER A 632 13.68 -22.76 36.91
N THR A 633 12.44 -22.59 36.45
CA THR A 633 11.43 -23.63 36.17
C THR A 633 11.55 -24.32 34.80
N GLU A 634 11.80 -25.65 34.74
CA GLU A 634 12.07 -26.41 33.47
C GLU A 634 10.83 -26.78 32.61
N ILE A 635 10.37 -25.83 31.80
CA ILE A 635 9.15 -25.91 30.96
C ILE A 635 9.26 -26.90 29.77
N GLN A 636 8.23 -27.25 28.96
CA GLN A 636 8.41 -28.27 27.88
C GLN A 636 7.44 -28.32 26.66
N VAL A 637 7.95 -28.82 25.51
CA VAL A 637 7.51 -28.39 24.14
C VAL A 637 8.06 -29.17 22.93
N ILE A 638 7.52 -28.86 21.72
CA ILE A 638 7.33 -29.86 20.65
C ILE A 638 7.49 -29.38 19.16
N GLY A 639 8.72 -29.39 18.59
CA GLY A 639 9.03 -29.93 17.23
C GLY A 639 9.39 -29.05 15.97
N GLY A 640 10.64 -28.55 15.79
CA GLY A 640 11.28 -27.97 14.56
C GLY A 640 12.35 -26.81 14.65
N LEU A 641 12.05 -25.56 14.26
CA LEU A 641 12.93 -24.61 13.50
C LEU A 641 12.63 -23.07 13.71
N ILE A 642 13.51 -22.18 14.32
CA ILE A 642 13.08 -20.88 15.12
C ILE A 642 14.05 -19.63 14.64
N THR A 643 13.45 -18.47 14.17
CA THR A 643 13.65 -16.94 14.25
C THR A 643 12.88 -15.93 15.14
N SER A 644 13.31 -15.75 16.38
CA SER A 644 13.65 -14.38 16.81
C SER A 644 12.63 -13.66 17.69
N ASP A 645 11.96 -12.64 17.16
CA ASP A 645 11.46 -11.46 17.86
C ASP A 645 10.25 -11.55 18.78
N MET A 646 10.35 -10.76 19.82
CA MET A 646 9.58 -10.66 21.04
C MET A 646 9.46 -9.13 21.24
N ASN A 647 8.35 -8.50 21.54
CA ASN A 647 8.36 -7.49 22.61
C ASN A 647 7.55 -8.28 23.74
N LEU A 648 6.54 -7.80 24.47
CA LEU A 648 5.72 -8.57 25.46
C LEU A 648 4.23 -8.12 25.17
N LEU A 649 3.14 -8.94 25.12
CA LEU A 649 1.70 -8.47 25.16
C LEU A 649 0.59 -9.62 25.52
N ASP A 650 -0.44 -9.48 26.44
CA ASP A 650 -1.69 -10.34 26.78
C ASP A 650 -3.22 -10.07 26.47
N ILE A 651 -4.03 -11.14 26.44
CA ILE A 651 -5.34 -11.19 25.80
C ILE A 651 -6.21 -12.20 26.58
N ASP A 652 -6.43 -12.08 27.91
CA ASP A 652 -7.46 -12.81 28.72
C ASP A 652 -8.29 -11.95 29.73
N SER A 653 -7.96 -10.66 29.91
CA SER A 653 -8.59 -9.68 30.82
C SER A 653 -8.61 -10.12 32.29
N ASP A 654 -7.53 -10.74 32.79
CA ASP A 654 -7.55 -11.47 34.07
C ASP A 654 -7.13 -10.61 35.28
N GLY A 655 -6.05 -9.85 35.14
CA GLY A 655 -5.29 -9.17 36.20
C GLY A 655 -3.78 -9.20 35.93
N ASP A 656 -3.39 -10.20 35.14
CA ASP A 656 -2.09 -10.52 34.62
C ASP A 656 -2.28 -11.55 33.40
N LYS A 657 -1.61 -11.77 32.24
CA LYS A 657 -0.61 -11.13 31.31
C LYS A 657 -0.06 -12.10 30.15
N ASP A 658 1.00 -12.12 29.22
CA ASP A 658 1.35 -13.16 28.09
C ASP A 658 2.62 -13.31 27.08
N ILE A 659 3.42 -14.43 27.13
CA ILE A 659 4.03 -15.50 26.18
C ILE A 659 3.93 -15.84 24.65
N ILE A 660 3.97 -15.02 23.58
CA ILE A 660 3.98 -15.29 22.08
C ILE A 660 5.19 -16.01 21.28
N THR A 661 5.33 -17.36 21.16
CA THR A 661 6.58 -18.16 20.80
C THR A 661 6.68 -19.28 19.61
N THR A 662 7.68 -19.50 18.66
CA THR A 662 7.32 -19.86 17.17
C THR A 662 7.80 -20.97 16.14
N ARG A 663 7.61 -20.83 14.76
CA ARG A 663 7.77 -21.85 13.67
C ARG A 663 7.91 -21.85 12.01
N THR A 664 7.89 -20.95 10.88
CA THR A 664 7.36 -20.72 9.32
C THR A 664 6.10 -19.87 8.85
N ASN A 665 4.83 -20.35 8.88
CA ASN A 665 3.58 -19.58 8.76
C ASN A 665 2.61 -19.27 9.99
N LYS A 666 2.49 -20.01 11.14
CA LYS A 666 1.51 -19.97 12.34
C LYS A 666 1.77 -19.11 13.65
N ILE A 667 0.87 -18.99 14.68
CA ILE A 667 0.99 -18.29 16.05
C ILE A 667 0.20 -18.71 17.42
N TYR A 668 0.11 -19.95 17.96
CA TYR A 668 -0.66 -20.35 19.18
C TYR A 668 -0.44 -19.92 20.74
N TRP A 669 -1.23 -19.05 21.44
CA TRP A 669 -1.62 -18.80 22.91
C TRP A 669 -1.60 -19.85 24.08
N HIS A 670 -0.76 -19.84 25.11
CA HIS A 670 -0.70 -20.76 26.24
C HIS A 670 -1.26 -20.38 27.62
N GLU A 671 -1.95 -19.30 28.00
CA GLU A 671 -2.45 -19.19 29.42
C GLU A 671 -1.21 -19.14 30.43
N ASN A 672 -1.37 -18.63 31.67
CA ASN A 672 -0.62 -18.58 32.96
C ASN A 672 -1.74 -18.89 33.96
N LEU A 673 -1.50 -19.22 35.23
CA LEU A 673 -2.58 -19.39 36.20
C LEU A 673 -2.41 -18.81 37.63
N LEU A 674 -1.54 -17.80 37.88
CA LEU A 674 -1.16 -17.23 39.21
C LEU A 674 -1.08 -18.28 40.32
N ASP A 675 -0.54 -19.43 39.93
CA ASP A 675 -0.46 -20.64 40.73
C ASP A 675 0.77 -20.54 41.63
N THR A 676 0.62 -20.88 42.92
CA THR A 676 1.66 -20.71 43.97
C THR A 676 2.82 -21.71 43.86
N LEU A 677 3.33 -21.90 42.65
CA LEU A 677 4.12 -23.01 42.14
C LEU A 677 4.79 -22.72 40.80
N ASP A 678 4.46 -21.62 40.13
CA ASP A 678 5.40 -21.03 39.20
C ASP A 678 5.57 -22.02 38.01
N THR A 679 4.48 -22.25 37.24
CA THR A 679 4.27 -23.48 36.45
C THR A 679 3.84 -23.34 34.96
N ILE A 680 4.79 -23.56 34.03
CA ILE A 680 4.62 -23.38 32.56
C ILE A 680 4.44 -24.67 31.70
N ILE A 681 3.59 -24.63 30.65
CA ILE A 681 2.80 -25.78 30.09
C ILE A 681 2.52 -25.65 28.51
N SER A 682 1.53 -26.29 27.79
CA SER A 682 1.38 -26.24 26.25
C SER A 682 0.15 -26.87 25.39
N SER A 683 -0.64 -26.09 24.58
CA SER A 683 -1.28 -26.27 23.18
C SER A 683 -2.75 -26.63 22.78
N GLN A 684 -3.35 -25.88 21.83
CA GLN A 684 -4.68 -26.01 21.14
C GLN A 684 -4.88 -25.49 19.65
N TYR A 685 -5.34 -24.22 19.37
CA TYR A 685 -6.01 -23.71 18.10
C TYR A 685 -5.07 -23.05 17.02
N ILE A 686 -5.48 -22.72 15.76
CA ILE A 686 -4.64 -22.42 14.55
C ILE A 686 -5.35 -21.58 13.39
N ILE A 687 -5.05 -20.28 13.10
CA ILE A 687 -5.27 -19.54 11.78
C ILE A 687 -4.60 -20.23 10.58
N ASN A 688 -4.80 -19.85 9.29
CA ASN A 688 -4.06 -20.35 8.11
C ASN A 688 -3.67 -19.30 7.01
N SER A 689 -3.05 -19.79 5.92
CA SER A 689 -2.23 -19.00 4.98
C SER A 689 -2.77 -18.56 3.62
N VAL A 690 -2.11 -17.52 3.13
CA VAL A 690 -1.64 -17.39 1.74
C VAL A 690 -0.13 -17.67 1.65
N GLY A 691 0.36 -18.21 0.52
CA GLY A 691 1.80 -18.35 0.20
C GLY A 691 2.41 -19.75 0.23
N GLY A 692 3.65 -19.88 0.73
CA GLY A 692 4.27 -21.19 1.00
C GLY A 692 5.57 -21.24 1.83
N SER A 693 6.03 -20.11 2.36
CA SER A 693 7.44 -19.82 2.62
C SER A 693 7.74 -19.54 4.12
N SER A 694 8.93 -18.97 4.43
CA SER A 694 9.74 -19.34 5.60
C SER A 694 9.92 -18.25 6.68
N PHE A 695 8.86 -17.85 7.41
CA PHE A 695 8.89 -16.57 8.15
C PHE A 695 9.91 -16.40 9.26
N GLU A 696 10.16 -15.13 9.57
CA GLU A 696 11.22 -14.71 10.48
C GLU A 696 10.68 -14.00 11.76
N TYR A 697 10.75 -12.67 11.94
CA TYR A 697 10.59 -11.94 13.24
C TYR A 697 9.36 -10.99 13.51
N LEU A 698 8.30 -11.52 14.18
CA LEU A 698 6.87 -11.05 14.42
C LEU A 698 6.73 -9.67 15.01
N LYS A 699 5.62 -8.89 14.80
CA LYS A 699 5.27 -7.60 15.48
C LYS A 699 4.06 -7.57 16.45
N LEU A 700 4.01 -6.56 17.34
CA LEU A 700 2.91 -5.81 18.01
C LEU A 700 3.09 -4.28 17.86
N VAL A 701 1.99 -3.52 17.87
CA VAL A 701 1.84 -2.04 17.98
C VAL A 701 0.59 -1.47 17.31
N ASP A 702 0.04 -0.46 17.98
CA ASP A 702 -0.64 0.74 17.50
C ASP A 702 -0.49 1.21 16.05
N LEU A 703 -1.55 1.93 15.66
CA LEU A 703 -1.91 2.38 14.32
C LEU A 703 -3.17 3.25 14.36
N GLU A 704 -4.21 2.81 15.10
CA GLU A 704 -5.55 3.38 14.97
C GLU A 704 -6.34 3.68 16.26
N ASN A 705 -5.66 3.71 17.43
CA ASN A 705 -6.18 4.08 18.77
C ASN A 705 -7.65 4.48 18.84
N ASP A 706 -8.51 3.47 18.99
CA ASP A 706 -9.53 3.51 20.02
C ASP A 706 -8.95 3.02 21.38
N GLY A 707 -7.84 2.25 21.42
CA GLY A 707 -7.13 1.79 22.64
C GLY A 707 -6.77 0.28 22.81
N ASP A 708 -6.28 -0.48 21.80
CA ASP A 708 -5.98 -1.98 21.69
C ASP A 708 -5.15 -2.41 20.40
N ASP A 709 -4.22 -3.39 20.18
CA ASP A 709 -3.39 -3.61 18.89
C ASP A 709 -3.74 -4.61 17.69
N ASP A 710 -3.08 -4.55 16.47
CA ASP A 710 -3.49 -5.20 15.16
C ASP A 710 -2.40 -5.57 14.01
N LEU A 711 -1.89 -6.82 13.94
CA LEU A 711 -1.49 -7.77 12.83
C LEU A 711 -0.84 -7.49 11.46
N MET A 712 -0.13 -6.43 11.12
CA MET A 712 0.34 -6.27 9.71
C MET A 712 1.44 -7.24 9.06
N ILE A 713 2.05 -8.26 9.76
CA ILE A 713 3.04 -9.38 9.38
C ILE A 713 3.87 -9.47 8.05
N ILE A 714 5.11 -10.05 8.11
CA ILE A 714 6.29 -10.04 7.15
C ILE A 714 6.71 -11.41 6.40
N GLY A 715 7.35 -11.41 5.18
CA GLY A 715 7.38 -12.44 4.07
C GLY A 715 8.76 -12.92 3.40
N ASP A 716 8.89 -13.89 2.41
CA ASP A 716 10.03 -14.38 1.47
C ASP A 716 10.02 -13.79 0.01
N ASN A 717 8.82 -13.51 -0.53
CA ASN A 717 8.42 -13.29 -1.93
C ASN A 717 7.94 -11.86 -2.38
N ASN A 718 8.02 -10.86 -1.50
CA ASN A 718 7.86 -9.38 -1.50
C ASN A 718 6.35 -8.79 -1.42
N ASP A 719 5.68 -8.46 -0.23
CA ASP A 719 4.23 -8.80 0.31
C ASP A 719 3.14 -7.80 0.93
N ILE A 720 1.93 -8.29 1.48
CA ILE A 720 1.25 -8.16 2.88
C ILE A 720 -0.15 -9.08 3.13
N PHE A 721 -1.03 -9.30 4.24
CA PHE A 721 -2.49 -10.02 4.32
C PHE A 721 -3.70 -9.93 5.49
N TRP A 722 -4.75 -9.01 5.56
CA TRP A 722 -5.81 -8.38 6.53
C TRP A 722 -6.43 -9.03 7.83
N PHE A 723 -7.01 -8.27 8.85
CA PHE A 723 -7.93 -8.60 10.03
C PHE A 723 -8.98 -7.49 10.53
N GLU A 724 -9.22 -7.11 11.84
CA GLU A 724 -10.30 -6.21 12.51
C GLU A 724 -10.19 -6.15 14.13
N ASN A 725 -10.66 -5.22 15.05
CA ASN A 725 -10.57 -5.35 16.61
C ASN A 725 -11.90 -5.58 17.52
N TYR A 726 -11.95 -5.97 18.87
CA TYR A 726 -13.20 -6.56 19.57
C TYR A 726 -13.56 -6.80 21.14
N SER A 727 -12.83 -6.53 22.25
CA SER A 727 -12.87 -7.21 23.62
C SER A 727 -14.14 -7.25 24.59
N ILE A 728 -14.01 -7.84 25.82
CA ILE A 728 -15.10 -8.29 26.75
C ILE A 728 -15.55 -7.29 27.86
N ASN A 729 -15.98 -6.12 27.40
CA ASN A 729 -16.48 -5.02 28.23
C ASN A 729 -17.70 -5.30 29.20
N PRO A 730 -17.80 -4.66 30.39
CA PRO A 730 -18.91 -4.78 31.36
C PRO A 730 -20.33 -4.48 30.84
N ARG A 731 -21.37 -5.16 31.37
CA ARG A 731 -22.70 -5.19 30.69
C ARG A 731 -23.97 -5.07 31.55
N VAL A 732 -24.91 -4.27 31.06
CA VAL A 732 -26.31 -4.16 31.57
C VAL A 732 -27.32 -4.61 30.51
N SER A 733 -28.29 -5.48 30.82
CA SER A 733 -29.23 -6.05 29.85
C SER A 733 -30.66 -6.31 30.38
N GLY A 734 -31.60 -6.59 29.47
CA GLY A 734 -32.99 -6.97 29.80
C GLY A 734 -33.84 -7.26 28.56
N SER A 735 -35.10 -7.67 28.75
CA SER A 735 -35.98 -8.08 27.64
C SER A 735 -37.21 -7.17 27.46
N CYS A 736 -37.52 -6.80 26.22
CA CYS A 736 -38.77 -6.17 25.80
C CYS A 736 -39.73 -7.25 25.25
N TYR A 737 -40.88 -7.50 25.90
CA TYR A 737 -41.72 -8.67 25.60
C TYR A 737 -43.23 -8.42 25.70
N ILE A 738 -44.03 -9.32 25.13
CA ILE A 738 -45.49 -9.27 25.12
C ILE A 738 -46.09 -10.05 26.31
N ASP A 739 -46.44 -9.36 27.39
CA ASP A 739 -47.15 -9.91 28.54
C ASP A 739 -48.67 -9.96 28.28
N LEU A 740 -49.14 -10.94 27.50
CA LEU A 740 -50.58 -11.11 27.23
C LEU A 740 -51.38 -11.54 28.47
N ASN A 741 -50.72 -12.10 29.48
CA ASN A 741 -51.38 -12.66 30.66
C ASN A 741 -51.49 -11.65 31.83
N GLN A 742 -50.83 -10.50 31.70
CA GLN A 742 -50.78 -9.34 32.60
C GLN A 742 -50.21 -9.65 34.00
N ASN A 743 -49.18 -10.52 34.07
CA ASN A 743 -48.56 -10.91 35.35
C ASN A 743 -47.27 -10.16 35.69
N LYS A 744 -46.74 -9.35 34.76
CA LYS A 744 -45.53 -8.51 34.88
C LYS A 744 -44.21 -9.29 34.95
N LYS A 745 -44.16 -10.48 34.36
CA LYS A 745 -42.96 -11.34 34.25
C LYS A 745 -42.96 -12.02 32.90
N MET A 746 -41.79 -12.12 32.26
CA MET A 746 -41.63 -12.88 31.02
C MET A 746 -41.80 -14.38 31.30
N ASP A 747 -42.96 -14.92 30.94
CA ASP A 747 -43.21 -16.37 31.01
C ASP A 747 -42.62 -17.08 29.78
N SER A 748 -42.24 -18.36 29.92
CA SER A 748 -41.60 -19.16 28.85
C SER A 748 -42.50 -19.51 27.64
N ASN A 749 -43.60 -18.78 27.45
CA ASN A 749 -44.53 -18.89 26.32
C ASN A 749 -44.87 -17.50 25.74
N GLU A 750 -44.26 -16.45 26.26
CA GLU A 750 -44.39 -15.08 25.79
C GLU A 750 -43.23 -14.77 24.84
N VAL A 751 -43.42 -13.75 24.00
CA VAL A 751 -42.56 -13.49 22.84
C VAL A 751 -41.98 -12.10 22.97
N GLY A 752 -40.72 -11.94 22.60
CA GLY A 752 -40.06 -10.65 22.50
C GLY A 752 -40.74 -9.69 21.52
N ILE A 753 -40.33 -8.43 21.61
CA ILE A 753 -40.67 -7.39 20.65
C ILE A 753 -39.36 -6.82 20.11
N PRO A 754 -39.05 -7.01 18.81
CA PRO A 754 -37.86 -6.42 18.20
C PRO A 754 -37.99 -4.92 17.98
N ASN A 755 -36.84 -4.25 17.85
CA ASN A 755 -36.68 -2.84 17.52
C ASN A 755 -37.31 -1.86 18.53
N ILE A 756 -37.51 -2.28 19.79
CA ILE A 756 -37.92 -1.37 20.87
C ILE A 756 -36.71 -0.61 21.36
N GLN A 757 -36.71 0.70 21.08
CA GLN A 757 -35.66 1.60 21.51
C GLN A 757 -35.68 1.74 23.05
N THR A 758 -34.52 1.53 23.64
CA THR A 758 -34.21 1.84 25.04
C THR A 758 -33.16 2.96 25.11
N LYS A 759 -32.80 3.37 26.32
CA LYS A 759 -31.66 4.24 26.60
C LYS A 759 -31.08 3.96 27.98
N ILE A 760 -29.81 4.30 28.13
CA ILE A 760 -29.11 4.35 29.42
C ILE A 760 -28.71 5.79 29.76
N LEU A 761 -28.58 6.13 31.05
CA LEU A 761 -28.10 7.41 31.56
C LEU A 761 -27.07 7.15 32.65
N PRO A 762 -25.98 7.94 32.79
CA PRO A 762 -25.83 9.28 32.22
C PRO A 762 -25.42 9.32 30.73
N ASN A 763 -24.70 8.31 30.23
CA ASN A 763 -23.99 8.31 28.94
C ASN A 763 -24.91 8.49 27.71
N SER A 764 -26.23 8.35 27.87
CA SER A 764 -27.25 8.61 26.84
C SER A 764 -27.20 7.72 25.60
N LYS A 765 -26.32 6.70 25.58
CA LYS A 765 -26.27 5.60 24.59
C LYS A 765 -27.68 4.99 24.41
N LEU A 766 -27.99 4.55 23.19
CA LEU A 766 -29.30 4.04 22.75
C LEU A 766 -29.15 2.63 22.17
N ALA A 767 -29.85 1.65 22.74
CA ALA A 767 -29.93 0.28 22.21
C ALA A 767 -31.35 -0.06 21.74
N TYR A 768 -31.47 -1.01 20.81
CA TYR A 768 -32.73 -1.56 20.34
C TYR A 768 -32.80 -3.05 20.67
N SER A 769 -34.00 -3.57 20.96
CA SER A 769 -34.19 -5.00 21.21
C SER A 769 -34.06 -5.86 19.94
N ASP A 770 -33.49 -7.05 20.09
CA ASP A 770 -33.29 -8.04 19.04
C ASP A 770 -34.58 -8.81 18.66
N VAL A 771 -34.46 -9.82 17.79
CA VAL A 771 -35.57 -10.71 17.38
C VAL A 771 -36.19 -11.53 18.52
N ASN A 772 -35.47 -11.75 19.62
CA ASN A 772 -35.94 -12.41 20.84
C ASN A 772 -36.50 -11.42 21.88
N GLY A 773 -36.32 -10.11 21.65
CA GLY A 773 -36.74 -9.00 22.51
C GLY A 773 -35.63 -8.47 23.42
N ASP A 774 -34.43 -9.03 23.36
CA ASP A 774 -33.34 -8.77 24.29
C ASP A 774 -32.52 -7.54 23.87
N TYR A 775 -32.08 -6.73 24.84
CA TYR A 775 -31.22 -5.58 24.61
C TYR A 775 -30.10 -5.53 25.67
N TYR A 776 -28.97 -4.90 25.34
CA TYR A 776 -27.88 -4.66 26.27
C TYR A 776 -27.20 -3.30 26.05
N TYR A 777 -26.33 -2.94 26.99
CA TYR A 777 -25.38 -1.84 26.96
C TYR A 777 -24.06 -2.34 27.50
N LEU A 778 -22.96 -2.06 26.79
CA LEU A 778 -21.61 -2.06 27.36
C LEU A 778 -21.42 -0.74 28.13
N VAL A 779 -21.03 -0.82 29.40
CA VAL A 779 -20.89 0.32 30.33
C VAL A 779 -19.98 -0.02 31.53
N ASP A 780 -18.97 0.82 31.70
CA ASP A 780 -18.05 0.99 32.82
C ASP A 780 -18.67 0.95 34.24
N THR A 781 -17.86 0.75 35.30
CA THR A 781 -18.41 0.59 36.66
C THR A 781 -19.08 1.86 37.18
N GLY A 782 -20.42 1.85 37.24
CA GLY A 782 -21.18 3.08 37.44
C GLY A 782 -22.62 2.88 37.88
N SER A 783 -23.32 3.99 38.13
CA SER A 783 -24.72 4.02 38.56
C SER A 783 -25.65 4.52 37.45
N TYR A 784 -26.29 3.56 36.77
CA TYR A 784 -27.04 3.81 35.55
C TYR A 784 -28.56 3.90 35.76
N THR A 785 -29.24 4.59 34.85
CA THR A 785 -30.70 4.56 34.72
C THR A 785 -31.11 4.11 33.32
N VAL A 786 -31.56 2.85 33.21
CA VAL A 786 -32.07 2.26 31.97
C VAL A 786 -33.56 2.55 31.82
N SER A 787 -34.03 2.87 30.61
CA SER A 787 -35.46 3.14 30.33
C SER A 787 -35.82 2.88 28.87
N TYR A 788 -37.11 2.67 28.58
CA TYR A 788 -37.62 2.44 27.23
C TYR A 788 -38.27 3.71 26.62
N TYR A 789 -38.39 3.76 25.29
CA TYR A 789 -39.19 4.78 24.60
C TYR A 789 -40.63 4.29 24.32
N PRO A 790 -41.68 5.06 24.69
CA PRO A 790 -43.05 4.71 24.37
C PRO A 790 -43.37 4.73 22.86
N PHE A 791 -43.79 3.58 22.34
CA PHE A 791 -44.27 3.39 20.97
C PHE A 791 -45.82 3.31 20.90
N GLN A 792 -46.39 3.31 19.70
CA GLN A 792 -47.84 3.41 19.52
C GLN A 792 -48.57 2.07 19.76
N TYR A 793 -49.84 2.14 20.14
CA TYR A 793 -50.78 1.01 20.35
C TYR A 793 -50.48 0.02 21.49
N TRP A 794 -49.27 0.03 22.06
CA TRP A 794 -48.87 -0.86 23.17
C TRP A 794 -48.60 -0.06 24.45
N ASN A 795 -49.15 -0.52 25.57
CA ASN A 795 -48.90 0.04 26.90
C ASN A 795 -47.88 -0.81 27.65
N LEU A 796 -46.92 -0.17 28.32
CA LEU A 796 -46.10 -0.84 29.34
C LEU A 796 -47.00 -1.27 30.51
N ILE A 797 -46.81 -2.49 31.01
CA ILE A 797 -47.50 -3.00 32.19
C ILE A 797 -46.60 -3.55 33.29
N THR A 798 -45.27 -3.71 33.09
CA THR A 798 -44.33 -3.90 34.20
C THR A 798 -44.35 -2.72 35.18
N ASP A 799 -43.92 -2.92 36.43
CA ASP A 799 -44.06 -1.91 37.50
C ASP A 799 -43.11 -0.71 37.38
N SER A 800 -42.09 -0.79 36.50
CA SER A 800 -41.04 0.22 36.32
C SER A 800 -40.95 0.66 34.86
N SER A 801 -41.09 1.97 34.60
CA SER A 801 -40.75 2.58 33.30
C SER A 801 -39.24 2.85 33.12
N SER A 802 -38.47 2.65 34.19
CA SER A 802 -37.03 2.82 34.24
C SER A 802 -36.46 2.04 35.42
N TYR A 803 -35.27 1.45 35.24
CA TYR A 803 -34.53 0.75 36.27
C TYR A 803 -33.28 1.54 36.64
N ASN A 804 -33.02 1.67 37.94
CA ASN A 804 -31.80 2.26 38.47
C ASN A 804 -30.92 1.11 38.95
N VAL A 805 -29.70 1.03 38.43
CA VAL A 805 -28.74 -0.06 38.70
C VAL A 805 -27.37 0.52 39.05
N THR A 806 -26.53 -0.28 39.71
CA THR A 806 -25.15 0.10 40.04
C THR A 806 -24.25 -1.11 39.80
N LEU A 807 -23.36 -0.99 38.83
CA LEU A 807 -22.21 -1.88 38.66
C LEU A 807 -21.10 -1.48 39.65
N SER A 808 -20.30 -2.44 40.09
CA SER A 808 -19.24 -2.24 41.09
C SER A 808 -18.12 -3.29 40.98
N SER A 809 -17.86 -3.75 39.76
CA SER A 809 -16.87 -4.76 39.36
C SER A 809 -16.77 -4.70 37.84
N LEU A 810 -15.57 -4.83 37.28
CA LEU A 810 -15.34 -4.82 35.82
C LEU A 810 -16.08 -6.01 35.16
N ASN A 811 -15.96 -7.21 35.74
CA ASN A 811 -16.73 -8.39 35.29
C ASN A 811 -18.21 -8.40 35.80
N GLY A 812 -18.85 -7.23 35.75
CA GLY A 812 -20.19 -6.95 36.28
C GLY A 812 -21.31 -7.11 35.26
N LEU A 813 -22.15 -8.14 35.45
CA LEU A 813 -23.40 -8.33 34.69
C LEU A 813 -24.64 -7.96 35.51
N ILE A 814 -25.51 -7.09 34.97
CA ILE A 814 -26.86 -6.84 35.52
C ILE A 814 -27.92 -7.12 34.45
N ASP A 815 -28.66 -8.20 34.62
CA ASP A 815 -29.74 -8.65 33.72
C ASP A 815 -31.16 -8.31 34.22
N SER A 816 -32.18 -8.88 33.57
CA SER A 816 -33.58 -8.87 33.99
C SER A 816 -34.24 -7.48 34.08
N LEU A 817 -33.75 -6.49 33.34
CA LEU A 817 -34.31 -5.12 33.32
C LEU A 817 -35.56 -4.98 32.42
N ASP A 818 -36.53 -5.87 32.60
CA ASP A 818 -37.50 -6.18 31.55
C ASP A 818 -38.63 -5.15 31.39
N PHE A 819 -39.04 -4.91 30.15
CA PHE A 819 -40.18 -4.08 29.77
C PHE A 819 -41.29 -4.94 29.14
N GLY A 820 -42.34 -5.23 29.91
CA GLY A 820 -43.47 -6.04 29.48
C GLY A 820 -44.64 -5.18 28.96
N PHE A 821 -45.15 -5.50 27.77
CA PHE A 821 -46.13 -4.70 27.03
C PHE A 821 -47.45 -5.45 26.77
N TYR A 822 -48.55 -4.69 26.75
CA TYR A 822 -49.90 -5.17 26.43
C TYR A 822 -50.62 -4.23 25.46
N PRO A 823 -51.38 -4.74 24.47
CA PRO A 823 -52.05 -3.89 23.47
C PRO A 823 -53.21 -3.08 24.07
N ASP A 824 -53.23 -1.76 23.83
CA ASP A 824 -54.27 -0.85 24.36
C ASP A 824 -55.64 -1.09 23.72
N THR A 825 -55.65 -1.29 22.40
CA THR A 825 -56.85 -1.58 21.60
C THR A 825 -56.51 -2.59 20.52
N ALA A 826 -57.50 -3.35 20.05
CA ALA A 826 -57.32 -4.31 18.95
C ALA A 826 -57.42 -3.59 17.59
N LEU A 827 -56.30 -3.54 16.86
CA LEU A 827 -56.11 -2.84 15.59
C LEU A 827 -55.29 -3.72 14.63
N THR A 828 -55.61 -3.68 13.34
CA THR A 828 -54.75 -4.23 12.28
C THR A 828 -53.99 -3.07 11.64
N VAL A 829 -52.66 -3.15 11.61
CA VAL A 829 -51.79 -2.31 10.79
C VAL A 829 -50.81 -3.27 10.10
N LEU A 830 -50.88 -3.32 8.78
CA LEU A 830 -49.95 -4.09 7.95
C LEU A 830 -49.23 -3.14 7.02
N ASN A 831 -47.91 -3.28 6.96
CA ASN A 831 -47.02 -2.42 6.21
C ASN A 831 -46.25 -3.29 5.18
N PRO A 832 -46.62 -3.21 3.88
CA PRO A 832 -45.85 -3.84 2.81
C PRO A 832 -44.67 -2.94 2.40
N ASP A 833 -43.61 -3.56 1.91
CA ASP A 833 -42.40 -2.90 1.38
C ASP A 833 -41.90 -3.70 0.17
N LEU A 834 -41.64 -3.03 -0.95
CA LEU A 834 -41.22 -3.65 -2.21
C LEU A 834 -39.89 -3.07 -2.68
N ALA A 835 -38.81 -3.82 -2.46
CA ALA A 835 -37.47 -3.46 -2.92
C ALA A 835 -37.06 -4.25 -4.18
N GLY A 836 -36.11 -3.71 -4.94
CA GLY A 836 -35.60 -4.32 -6.17
C GLY A 836 -34.17 -3.91 -6.47
N ALA A 837 -33.38 -4.86 -6.97
CA ALA A 837 -31.97 -4.64 -7.30
C ALA A 837 -31.81 -3.71 -8.53
N PHE A 838 -30.56 -3.31 -8.81
CA PHE A 838 -30.23 -2.24 -9.75
C PHE A 838 -30.75 -2.52 -11.18
N PRO A 839 -31.52 -1.60 -11.80
CA PRO A 839 -32.38 -1.89 -12.95
C PRO A 839 -31.68 -1.87 -14.33
N ARG A 840 -30.77 -2.82 -14.56
CA ARG A 840 -30.07 -2.99 -15.85
C ARG A 840 -30.95 -3.65 -16.92
N CYS A 841 -30.94 -3.10 -18.14
CA CYS A 841 -31.73 -3.64 -19.25
C CYS A 841 -31.24 -5.03 -19.72
N ASN A 842 -32.19 -5.87 -20.14
CA ASN A 842 -32.01 -7.32 -20.37
C ASN A 842 -31.52 -8.16 -19.17
N ASP A 843 -31.35 -7.61 -17.96
CA ASP A 843 -30.89 -8.38 -16.80
C ASP A 843 -32.03 -9.14 -16.08
N THR A 844 -31.69 -10.22 -15.36
CA THR A 844 -32.59 -10.92 -14.42
C THR A 844 -32.21 -10.55 -12.99
N ILE A 845 -32.98 -9.63 -12.40
CA ILE A 845 -32.69 -9.04 -11.10
C ILE A 845 -33.59 -9.62 -9.99
N ASN A 846 -33.14 -9.49 -8.74
CA ASN A 846 -33.93 -9.85 -7.56
C ASN A 846 -34.87 -8.73 -7.15
N TYR A 847 -36.11 -9.07 -6.84
CA TYR A 847 -37.10 -8.27 -6.10
C TYR A 847 -37.36 -8.92 -4.74
N TRP A 848 -37.63 -8.10 -3.73
CA TRP A 848 -37.96 -8.50 -2.37
C TRP A 848 -39.29 -7.88 -1.98
N ALA A 849 -40.28 -8.70 -1.64
CA ALA A 849 -41.56 -8.25 -1.10
C ALA A 849 -41.63 -8.57 0.40
N SER A 850 -41.48 -7.55 1.24
CA SER A 850 -41.56 -7.63 2.70
C SER A 850 -42.94 -7.19 3.19
N ILE A 851 -43.43 -7.78 4.29
CA ILE A 851 -44.69 -7.39 4.93
C ILE A 851 -44.55 -7.53 6.44
N GLN A 852 -44.70 -6.43 7.17
CA GLN A 852 -44.65 -6.39 8.63
C GLN A 852 -46.05 -6.14 9.25
N ASN A 853 -46.28 -6.72 10.43
CA ASN A 853 -47.46 -6.44 11.26
C ASN A 853 -47.14 -5.53 12.45
N GLU A 854 -47.32 -4.23 12.25
CA GLU A 854 -47.26 -3.20 13.31
C GLU A 854 -48.54 -3.19 14.18
N GLY A 855 -49.53 -4.01 13.84
CA GLY A 855 -50.82 -4.09 14.52
C GLY A 855 -50.80 -4.87 15.83
N THR A 856 -51.85 -4.65 16.62
CA THR A 856 -52.15 -5.34 17.88
C THR A 856 -53.10 -6.53 17.69
N THR A 857 -53.11 -7.11 16.49
CA THR A 857 -53.93 -8.27 16.11
C THR A 857 -53.09 -9.25 15.30
N ILE A 858 -53.59 -10.48 15.14
CA ILE A 858 -52.97 -11.52 14.30
C ILE A 858 -53.87 -11.67 13.05
N PRO A 859 -53.65 -10.90 11.98
CA PRO A 859 -54.46 -10.94 10.76
C PRO A 859 -54.13 -12.16 9.89
N SER A 860 -55.05 -12.48 8.98
CA SER A 860 -54.85 -13.39 7.86
C SER A 860 -55.46 -12.81 6.58
N GLY A 861 -54.93 -13.17 5.42
CA GLY A 861 -55.39 -12.58 4.15
C GLY A 861 -54.43 -12.81 2.99
N THR A 862 -54.30 -11.84 2.09
CA THR A 862 -53.57 -12.05 0.81
C THR A 862 -52.48 -11.02 0.57
N ILE A 863 -51.40 -11.51 -0.02
CA ILE A 863 -50.33 -10.74 -0.64
C ILE A 863 -50.63 -10.67 -2.13
N HIS A 864 -50.53 -9.49 -2.73
CA HIS A 864 -50.75 -9.26 -4.16
C HIS A 864 -49.66 -8.33 -4.70
N LEU A 865 -48.75 -8.88 -5.49
CA LEU A 865 -47.81 -8.09 -6.30
C LEU A 865 -48.42 -7.85 -7.68
N GLN A 866 -48.34 -6.61 -8.16
CA GLN A 866 -48.51 -6.24 -9.55
C GLN A 866 -47.18 -5.71 -10.09
N LEU A 867 -46.60 -6.41 -11.06
CA LEU A 867 -45.43 -5.92 -11.80
C LEU A 867 -45.85 -4.88 -12.85
N ASP A 868 -44.90 -4.05 -13.26
CA ASP A 868 -45.00 -3.21 -14.46
C ASP A 868 -45.32 -4.06 -15.71
N ASP A 869 -46.06 -3.52 -16.68
CA ASP A 869 -46.41 -4.22 -17.93
C ASP A 869 -45.18 -4.62 -18.79
N SER A 870 -44.02 -4.02 -18.53
CA SER A 870 -42.75 -4.23 -19.25
C SER A 870 -41.85 -5.29 -18.63
N ILE A 871 -42.10 -5.67 -17.36
CA ILE A 871 -41.28 -6.62 -16.59
C ILE A 871 -41.84 -8.05 -16.73
N THR A 872 -40.99 -9.07 -16.80
CA THR A 872 -41.43 -10.47 -16.82
C THR A 872 -41.07 -11.20 -15.53
N PHE A 873 -42.05 -11.77 -14.83
CA PHE A 873 -41.81 -12.66 -13.68
C PHE A 873 -41.07 -13.94 -14.09
N VAL A 874 -39.98 -14.29 -13.38
CA VAL A 874 -39.16 -15.48 -13.66
C VAL A 874 -39.40 -16.58 -12.62
N SER A 875 -39.20 -16.28 -11.33
CA SER A 875 -39.38 -17.26 -10.24
C SER A 875 -39.58 -16.57 -8.88
N ALA A 876 -40.04 -17.31 -7.87
CA ALA A 876 -40.09 -16.85 -6.48
C ALA A 876 -39.70 -17.99 -5.53
N ALA A 877 -39.05 -17.66 -4.40
CA ALA A 877 -38.62 -18.62 -3.39
C ALA A 877 -39.81 -19.29 -2.69
N ILE A 878 -40.87 -18.51 -2.40
CA ILE A 878 -42.17 -19.02 -1.98
C ILE A 878 -43.07 -19.10 -3.22
N ALA A 879 -43.55 -20.30 -3.54
CA ALA A 879 -44.38 -20.54 -4.72
C ALA A 879 -45.73 -19.78 -4.62
N PRO A 880 -46.12 -18.97 -5.63
CA PRO A 880 -47.40 -18.27 -5.63
C PRO A 880 -48.61 -19.22 -5.71
N ASP A 881 -49.69 -18.87 -5.02
CA ASP A 881 -50.99 -19.54 -5.14
C ASP A 881 -51.60 -19.36 -6.53
N SER A 882 -51.39 -18.18 -7.14
CA SER A 882 -51.76 -17.95 -8.54
C SER A 882 -50.97 -16.81 -9.19
N ILE A 883 -50.81 -16.91 -10.51
CA ILE A 883 -50.26 -15.87 -11.40
C ILE A 883 -51.29 -15.62 -12.50
N ILE A 884 -51.67 -14.36 -12.72
CA ILE A 884 -52.66 -13.94 -13.72
C ILE A 884 -52.13 -12.71 -14.46
N GLY A 885 -51.32 -12.93 -15.49
CA GLY A 885 -50.55 -11.86 -16.14
C GLY A 885 -49.54 -11.28 -15.16
N GLN A 886 -49.47 -9.95 -15.08
CA GLN A 886 -48.56 -9.23 -14.17
C GLN A 886 -48.93 -9.30 -12.69
N HIS A 887 -50.05 -9.96 -12.34
CA HIS A 887 -50.52 -10.09 -10.96
C HIS A 887 -50.14 -11.44 -10.37
N ILE A 888 -49.39 -11.42 -9.26
CA ILE A 888 -48.93 -12.60 -8.50
C ILE A 888 -49.54 -12.55 -7.10
N TYR A 889 -50.04 -13.69 -6.60
CA TYR A 889 -50.78 -13.76 -5.34
C TYR A 889 -50.27 -14.88 -4.42
N TRP A 890 -50.24 -14.60 -3.12
CA TRP A 890 -50.00 -15.57 -2.03
C TRP A 890 -51.01 -15.36 -0.89
N HIS A 891 -51.30 -16.41 -0.13
CA HIS A 891 -52.11 -16.39 1.09
C HIS A 891 -51.24 -16.53 2.34
N TYR A 892 -51.50 -15.74 3.38
CA TYR A 892 -50.89 -15.90 4.71
C TYR A 892 -51.98 -16.27 5.74
N ASP A 893 -51.78 -17.39 6.44
CA ASP A 893 -52.73 -17.98 7.39
C ASP A 893 -52.81 -17.21 8.72
N SER A 894 -51.69 -16.62 9.15
CA SER A 894 -51.59 -15.78 10.36
C SER A 894 -50.25 -15.05 10.42
N LEU A 895 -50.24 -13.71 10.36
CA LEU A 895 -49.04 -12.92 10.64
C LEU A 895 -49.06 -12.49 12.13
N PHE A 896 -48.02 -12.83 12.88
CA PHE A 896 -47.95 -12.56 14.33
C PHE A 896 -47.66 -11.08 14.61
N PHE A 897 -47.68 -10.65 15.88
CA PHE A 897 -47.29 -9.28 16.23
C PHE A 897 -45.81 -9.05 15.87
N PHE A 898 -45.47 -7.92 15.26
CA PHE A 898 -44.12 -7.48 14.85
C PHE A 898 -43.39 -8.37 13.83
N SER A 899 -43.82 -9.60 13.61
CA SER A 899 -43.23 -10.51 12.62
C SER A 899 -43.38 -9.98 11.21
N SER A 900 -42.33 -10.15 10.40
CA SER A 900 -42.31 -9.90 8.97
C SER A 900 -42.25 -11.20 8.16
N GLU A 901 -43.00 -11.26 7.06
CA GLU A 901 -42.79 -12.26 6.00
C GLU A 901 -42.09 -11.60 4.80
N VAL A 902 -41.09 -12.28 4.22
CA VAL A 902 -40.33 -11.77 3.06
C VAL A 902 -40.36 -12.79 1.92
N ILE A 903 -40.70 -12.33 0.71
CA ILE A 903 -40.74 -13.16 -0.50
C ILE A 903 -39.69 -12.66 -1.50
N ASN A 904 -38.57 -13.38 -1.56
CA ASN A 904 -37.53 -13.16 -2.57
C ASN A 904 -37.99 -13.73 -3.92
N MET A 905 -37.82 -12.97 -5.00
CA MET A 905 -38.22 -13.37 -6.35
C MET A 905 -37.31 -12.79 -7.43
N GLN A 906 -37.33 -13.38 -8.62
CA GLN A 906 -36.58 -12.94 -9.78
C GLN A 906 -37.49 -12.42 -10.87
N VAL A 907 -37.10 -11.29 -11.45
CA VAL A 907 -37.78 -10.65 -12.58
C VAL A 907 -36.78 -10.32 -13.69
N GLN A 908 -37.22 -10.50 -14.93
CA GLN A 908 -36.49 -10.15 -16.14
C GLN A 908 -36.91 -8.75 -16.58
N LEU A 909 -35.94 -7.86 -16.71
CA LEU A 909 -36.15 -6.48 -17.15
C LEU A 909 -36.24 -6.36 -18.68
N PRO A 910 -36.93 -5.33 -19.20
CA PRO A 910 -37.07 -5.10 -20.64
C PRO A 910 -35.74 -4.74 -21.34
N ASP A 911 -35.78 -4.72 -22.67
CA ASP A 911 -34.60 -4.41 -23.50
C ASP A 911 -34.35 -2.90 -23.64
N PHE A 912 -33.22 -2.56 -24.27
CA PHE A 912 -32.73 -1.19 -24.48
C PHE A 912 -33.69 -0.26 -25.24
N HIS A 913 -34.76 -0.74 -25.88
CA HIS A 913 -35.79 0.15 -26.46
C HIS A 913 -36.60 0.89 -25.39
N SER A 914 -36.51 0.46 -24.13
CA SER A 914 -37.17 1.06 -22.95
C SER A 914 -36.16 1.79 -22.03
N MET A 915 -34.96 2.08 -22.54
CA MET A 915 -33.90 2.79 -21.80
C MET A 915 -34.40 4.16 -21.32
N GLY A 916 -34.31 4.41 -20.02
CA GLY A 916 -34.79 5.65 -19.37
C GLY A 916 -36.29 5.68 -19.07
N ASP A 917 -37.07 4.64 -19.40
CA ASP A 917 -38.45 4.52 -18.92
C ASP A 917 -38.48 4.22 -17.42
N THR A 918 -39.52 4.72 -16.74
CA THR A 918 -39.78 4.45 -15.32
C THR A 918 -40.75 3.27 -15.19
N LEU A 919 -40.24 2.15 -14.68
CA LEU A 919 -40.99 0.94 -14.38
C LEU A 919 -41.67 1.08 -13.02
N ILE A 920 -42.96 0.75 -12.92
CA ILE A 920 -43.75 0.94 -11.68
C ILE A 920 -44.43 -0.36 -11.26
N SER A 921 -44.06 -0.88 -10.09
CA SER A 921 -44.63 -2.10 -9.50
C SER A 921 -45.26 -1.82 -8.13
N PHE A 922 -46.31 -2.58 -7.77
CA PHE A 922 -47.13 -2.34 -6.57
C PHE A 922 -47.25 -3.60 -5.71
N LEU A 923 -46.97 -3.50 -4.41
CA LEU A 923 -47.16 -4.58 -3.45
C LEU A 923 -48.34 -4.25 -2.51
N THR A 924 -49.41 -5.02 -2.59
CA THR A 924 -50.62 -4.84 -1.78
C THR A 924 -50.80 -5.99 -0.80
N VAL A 925 -50.93 -5.67 0.48
CA VAL A 925 -51.36 -6.60 1.53
C VAL A 925 -52.83 -6.35 1.88
N THR A 926 -53.59 -7.43 2.09
CA THR A 926 -54.99 -7.36 2.53
C THR A 926 -55.27 -8.29 3.70
N GLN A 927 -56.19 -7.90 4.58
CA GLN A 927 -56.79 -8.76 5.61
C GLN A 927 -58.21 -9.16 5.18
N LEU A 928 -58.57 -10.43 5.36
CA LEU A 928 -59.90 -10.96 5.05
C LEU A 928 -60.76 -11.13 6.31
N ASP A 929 -62.09 -11.26 6.14
CA ASP A 929 -62.99 -11.46 7.27
C ASP A 929 -62.87 -12.87 7.90
N SER A 930 -62.94 -12.91 9.24
CA SER A 930 -62.80 -14.14 10.03
C SER A 930 -64.02 -15.08 9.94
N LEU A 931 -64.88 -14.93 8.93
CA LEU A 931 -66.02 -15.79 8.63
C LEU A 931 -65.83 -16.53 7.29
N GLY A 932 -64.71 -16.31 6.59
CA GLY A 932 -64.40 -16.95 5.32
C GLY A 932 -65.22 -16.39 4.15
N SER A 933 -65.68 -15.14 4.24
CA SER A 933 -66.12 -14.39 3.06
C SER A 933 -64.96 -13.63 2.43
N THR A 934 -65.06 -13.38 1.14
CA THR A 934 -64.07 -12.65 0.34
C THR A 934 -64.17 -11.13 0.54
N SER A 935 -64.36 -10.69 1.79
CA SER A 935 -64.47 -9.28 2.16
C SER A 935 -63.12 -8.79 2.67
N ILE A 936 -62.48 -7.88 1.94
CA ILE A 936 -61.31 -7.16 2.42
C ILE A 936 -61.77 -6.22 3.55
N ILE A 937 -61.13 -6.33 4.72
CA ILE A 937 -61.43 -5.51 5.92
C ILE A 937 -60.30 -4.53 6.29
N TYR A 938 -59.07 -4.82 5.88
CA TYR A 938 -57.93 -3.90 5.87
C TYR A 938 -57.15 -4.12 4.56
N SER A 939 -56.55 -3.06 4.02
CA SER A 939 -55.57 -3.17 2.94
C SER A 939 -54.61 -1.99 2.98
N ASN A 940 -53.34 -2.26 2.67
CA ASN A 940 -52.30 -1.26 2.46
C ASN A 940 -51.48 -1.64 1.21
N THR A 941 -50.88 -0.65 0.55
CA THR A 941 -50.19 -0.81 -0.73
C THR A 941 -48.94 0.06 -0.76
N ASP A 942 -47.81 -0.57 -1.09
CA ASP A 942 -46.54 0.09 -1.42
C ASP A 942 -46.32 0.14 -2.95
N THR A 943 -45.45 1.04 -3.41
CA THR A 943 -45.17 1.33 -4.83
C THR A 943 -43.68 1.56 -5.06
N MET A 944 -43.06 0.67 -5.83
CA MET A 944 -41.67 0.81 -6.26
C MET A 944 -41.59 1.42 -7.66
N GLU A 945 -40.79 2.47 -7.83
CA GLU A 945 -40.44 3.08 -9.11
C GLU A 945 -38.94 2.86 -9.41
N GLN A 946 -38.59 2.35 -10.60
CA GLN A 946 -37.21 2.14 -11.04
C GLN A 946 -36.99 2.69 -12.45
N VAL A 947 -35.86 3.35 -12.73
CA VAL A 947 -35.53 3.87 -14.07
C VAL A 947 -34.55 2.93 -14.76
N LEU A 948 -34.87 2.46 -15.97
CA LEU A 948 -34.05 1.46 -16.68
C LEU A 948 -32.74 2.06 -17.25
N VAL A 949 -31.60 1.38 -17.04
CA VAL A 949 -30.26 1.81 -17.50
C VAL A 949 -29.58 0.80 -18.45
N CYS A 950 -28.72 1.30 -19.36
CA CYS A 950 -28.06 0.55 -20.44
C CYS A 950 -26.75 1.23 -20.92
N ALA A 951 -25.85 0.49 -21.59
CA ALA A 951 -24.67 1.00 -22.31
C ALA A 951 -24.84 0.91 -23.85
N TYR A 952 -24.58 1.99 -24.62
CA TYR A 952 -24.90 2.08 -26.07
C TYR A 952 -24.27 3.30 -26.81
N ASP A 953 -23.75 3.21 -28.05
CA ASP A 953 -23.41 4.35 -28.97
C ASP A 953 -23.01 3.87 -30.41
N PRO A 954 -22.97 4.69 -31.50
CA PRO A 954 -22.48 4.26 -32.81
C PRO A 954 -20.98 4.52 -33.07
N ASN A 955 -20.31 3.48 -33.58
CA ASN A 955 -18.85 3.35 -33.63
C ASN A 955 -18.29 3.42 -35.08
N ASP A 956 -16.97 3.63 -35.26
CA ASP A 956 -16.35 3.80 -36.59
C ASP A 956 -15.20 2.84 -36.93
N LYS A 957 -14.93 2.71 -38.23
CA LYS A 957 -13.82 1.92 -38.81
C LYS A 957 -13.11 2.72 -39.90
N SER A 958 -11.78 2.66 -39.90
CA SER A 958 -10.91 3.26 -40.90
C SER A 958 -9.84 2.27 -41.38
N VAL A 959 -9.22 2.57 -42.53
CA VAL A 959 -8.17 1.73 -43.14
C VAL A 959 -7.00 2.60 -43.64
N SER A 960 -5.79 2.09 -43.50
CA SER A 960 -4.54 2.73 -43.93
C SER A 960 -3.66 1.74 -44.71
N PRO A 961 -3.18 2.09 -45.92
CA PRO A 961 -3.57 3.26 -46.70
C PRO A 961 -5.01 3.15 -47.23
N THR A 962 -5.71 4.28 -47.35
CA THR A 962 -7.05 4.37 -47.98
C THR A 962 -7.06 4.07 -49.49
N GLY A 963 -5.90 3.79 -50.08
CA GLY A 963 -5.71 3.73 -51.52
C GLY A 963 -5.94 5.07 -52.23
N TRP A 964 -6.03 5.03 -53.57
CA TRP A 964 -6.26 6.20 -54.42
C TRP A 964 -7.57 6.12 -55.22
N GLY A 965 -8.20 7.27 -55.46
CA GLY A 965 -9.54 7.35 -56.04
C GLY A 965 -10.65 6.99 -55.06
N VAL A 966 -11.91 7.03 -55.51
CA VAL A 966 -13.08 6.67 -54.68
C VAL A 966 -13.20 5.17 -54.44
N GLU A 967 -12.57 4.34 -55.27
CA GLU A 967 -12.58 2.88 -55.16
C GLU A 967 -11.42 2.33 -54.28
N GLY A 968 -10.60 3.22 -53.70
CA GLY A 968 -9.53 2.86 -52.76
C GLY A 968 -8.41 2.00 -53.34
N PHE A 969 -7.89 2.33 -54.54
CA PHE A 969 -6.91 1.50 -55.24
C PHE A 969 -5.57 1.34 -54.49
N ILE A 970 -5.08 0.10 -54.38
CA ILE A 970 -3.84 -0.28 -53.68
C ILE A 970 -2.96 -1.23 -54.53
N ASP A 971 -1.65 -1.24 -54.27
CA ASP A 971 -0.73 -2.23 -54.82
C ASP A 971 -1.13 -3.67 -54.42
N PRO A 972 -0.95 -4.70 -55.28
CA PRO A 972 -1.38 -6.09 -54.99
C PRO A 972 -0.71 -6.79 -53.81
N TYR A 973 0.27 -6.14 -53.18
CA TYR A 973 1.00 -6.63 -52.00
C TYR A 973 1.02 -5.59 -50.87
N GLN A 974 0.13 -4.59 -50.93
CA GLN A 974 0.02 -3.55 -49.91
C GLN A 974 -0.63 -4.12 -48.65
N GLU A 975 0.12 -4.14 -47.55
CA GLU A 975 -0.41 -4.43 -46.22
C GLU A 975 -1.42 -3.37 -45.80
N LEU A 976 -2.55 -3.80 -45.21
CA LEU A 976 -3.63 -2.92 -44.76
C LEU A 976 -3.68 -2.91 -43.24
N GLU A 977 -3.66 -1.72 -42.66
CA GLU A 977 -3.96 -1.50 -41.24
C GLU A 977 -5.42 -1.07 -41.08
N TYR A 978 -6.20 -1.79 -40.29
CA TYR A 978 -7.55 -1.37 -39.88
C TYR A 978 -7.50 -0.78 -38.47
N LEU A 979 -8.20 0.33 -38.26
CA LEU A 979 -8.43 0.95 -36.95
C LEU A 979 -9.94 1.02 -36.72
N ILE A 980 -10.39 0.43 -35.62
CA ILE A 980 -11.79 0.39 -35.16
C ILE A 980 -11.85 1.18 -33.86
N ARG A 981 -12.80 2.12 -33.73
CA ARG A 981 -12.96 3.00 -32.57
C ARG A 981 -14.38 2.90 -32.02
N PHE A 982 -14.51 2.93 -30.70
CA PHE A 982 -15.77 2.82 -30.00
C PHE A 982 -15.88 3.79 -28.83
N GLN A 983 -17.12 4.19 -28.48
CA GLN A 983 -17.44 4.99 -27.30
C GLN A 983 -18.68 4.43 -26.61
N ASN A 984 -18.84 4.64 -25.30
CA ASN A 984 -20.06 4.35 -24.56
C ASN A 984 -20.83 5.67 -24.27
N THR A 985 -22.04 5.85 -24.82
CA THR A 985 -22.93 6.99 -24.53
C THR A 985 -24.28 6.55 -23.95
N GLY A 986 -24.31 5.37 -23.33
CA GLY A 986 -25.41 4.97 -22.47
C GLY A 986 -25.45 5.78 -21.18
N ASN A 987 -26.05 5.20 -20.14
CA ASN A 987 -26.13 5.77 -18.80
C ASN A 987 -25.62 4.80 -17.72
N ASP A 988 -24.70 3.91 -18.10
CA ASP A 988 -24.03 2.94 -17.23
C ASP A 988 -22.67 2.54 -17.84
N THR A 989 -21.74 2.06 -17.01
CA THR A 989 -20.38 1.66 -17.37
C THR A 989 -20.36 0.29 -18.05
N ALA A 990 -19.68 0.17 -19.20
CA ALA A 990 -19.55 -1.10 -19.92
C ALA A 990 -18.39 -1.94 -19.37
N ILE A 991 -18.67 -3.18 -18.93
CA ILE A 991 -17.70 -4.04 -18.23
C ILE A 991 -16.89 -4.90 -19.23
N THR A 992 -17.50 -5.27 -20.35
CA THR A 992 -16.90 -6.01 -21.46
C THR A 992 -17.21 -5.32 -22.79
N VAL A 993 -16.21 -5.12 -23.63
CA VAL A 993 -16.42 -4.72 -25.05
C VAL A 993 -15.87 -5.81 -25.96
N MET A 994 -16.72 -6.30 -26.86
CA MET A 994 -16.32 -7.30 -27.87
C MET A 994 -16.47 -6.69 -29.27
N VAL A 995 -15.36 -6.59 -29.99
CA VAL A 995 -15.31 -6.18 -31.40
C VAL A 995 -15.21 -7.43 -32.25
N ARG A 996 -16.16 -7.65 -33.17
CA ARG A 996 -16.15 -8.76 -34.14
C ARG A 996 -16.08 -8.18 -35.55
N ASP A 997 -15.09 -8.59 -36.32
CA ASP A 997 -14.73 -8.00 -37.62
C ASP A 997 -14.71 -9.07 -38.71
N GLN A 998 -15.70 -9.06 -39.61
CA GLN A 998 -15.75 -10.06 -40.68
C GLN A 998 -14.71 -9.72 -41.75
N LEU A 999 -13.62 -10.49 -41.77
CA LEU A 999 -12.59 -10.35 -42.78
C LEU A 999 -13.12 -10.80 -44.15
N ASP A 1000 -12.70 -10.08 -45.19
CA ASP A 1000 -12.98 -10.40 -46.60
C ASP A 1000 -12.33 -11.74 -47.00
N GLU A 1001 -12.96 -12.47 -47.94
CA GLU A 1001 -12.40 -13.72 -48.49
C GLU A 1001 -11.13 -13.50 -49.34
N ASN A 1002 -10.84 -12.25 -49.72
CA ASN A 1002 -9.65 -11.83 -50.47
C ASN A 1002 -8.48 -11.40 -49.54
N LEU A 1003 -8.61 -11.55 -48.22
CA LEU A 1003 -7.55 -11.28 -47.25
C LEU A 1003 -6.91 -12.57 -46.73
N ASN A 1004 -5.59 -12.58 -46.55
CA ASN A 1004 -4.89 -13.72 -45.96
C ASN A 1004 -5.00 -13.68 -44.44
N TRP A 1005 -6.03 -14.30 -43.88
CA TRP A 1005 -6.34 -14.28 -42.43
C TRP A 1005 -5.15 -14.75 -41.55
N GLY A 1006 -4.30 -15.65 -42.08
CA GLY A 1006 -3.07 -16.11 -41.40
C GLY A 1006 -1.97 -15.05 -41.28
N THR A 1007 -2.15 -13.86 -41.83
CA THR A 1007 -1.26 -12.69 -41.67
C THR A 1007 -1.81 -11.63 -40.71
N MET A 1008 -2.98 -11.86 -40.11
CA MET A 1008 -3.59 -10.89 -39.19
C MET A 1008 -2.72 -10.72 -37.93
N GLN A 1009 -2.39 -9.47 -37.59
CA GLN A 1009 -1.66 -9.13 -36.38
C GLN A 1009 -2.27 -7.89 -35.70
N PRO A 1010 -2.74 -7.98 -34.44
CA PRO A 1010 -3.02 -6.81 -33.62
C PRO A 1010 -1.77 -5.94 -33.44
N ILE A 1011 -1.91 -4.62 -33.56
CA ILE A 1011 -0.80 -3.66 -33.45
C ILE A 1011 -0.92 -2.83 -32.16
N ALA A 1012 -2.14 -2.37 -31.82
CA ALA A 1012 -2.40 -1.53 -30.67
C ALA A 1012 -3.87 -1.62 -30.24
N SER A 1013 -4.15 -1.34 -28.98
CA SER A 1013 -5.50 -1.14 -28.43
C SER A 1013 -5.44 -0.06 -27.34
N SER A 1014 -6.59 0.53 -26.98
CA SER A 1014 -6.67 1.48 -25.87
C SER A 1014 -6.50 0.81 -24.50
N HIS A 1015 -6.99 -0.43 -24.39
CA HIS A 1015 -7.07 -1.20 -23.15
C HIS A 1015 -6.59 -2.65 -23.39
N PRO A 1016 -6.30 -3.43 -22.34
CA PRO A 1016 -5.95 -4.85 -22.46
C PRO A 1016 -7.04 -5.66 -23.18
N MET A 1017 -6.65 -6.56 -24.08
CA MET A 1017 -7.59 -7.36 -24.87
C MET A 1017 -7.02 -8.70 -25.32
N GLN A 1018 -7.90 -9.66 -25.59
CA GLN A 1018 -7.60 -10.95 -26.21
C GLN A 1018 -8.09 -10.96 -27.66
N ALA A 1019 -7.32 -11.53 -28.59
CA ALA A 1019 -7.67 -11.57 -30.01
C ALA A 1019 -7.58 -12.98 -30.62
N TRP A 1020 -8.54 -13.36 -31.46
CA TRP A 1020 -8.55 -14.61 -32.23
C TRP A 1020 -9.29 -14.45 -33.57
N ILE A 1021 -9.33 -15.52 -34.37
CA ILE A 1021 -10.12 -15.60 -35.61
C ILE A 1021 -10.94 -16.88 -35.58
N GLU A 1022 -12.23 -16.78 -35.90
CA GLU A 1022 -13.18 -17.90 -35.98
C GLU A 1022 -13.06 -18.69 -37.29
N GLN A 1023 -13.72 -19.85 -37.39
CA GLN A 1023 -13.58 -20.75 -38.53
C GLN A 1023 -14.14 -20.22 -39.87
N ASP A 1024 -14.92 -19.13 -39.82
CA ASP A 1024 -15.54 -18.41 -40.94
C ASP A 1024 -14.85 -17.07 -41.25
N GLY A 1025 -13.72 -16.77 -40.59
CA GLY A 1025 -12.91 -15.58 -40.86
C GLY A 1025 -13.30 -14.33 -40.07
N GLU A 1026 -14.23 -14.44 -39.12
CA GLU A 1026 -14.52 -13.35 -38.20
C GLU A 1026 -13.36 -13.18 -37.19
N ALA A 1027 -12.68 -12.03 -37.23
CA ALA A 1027 -11.66 -11.66 -36.25
C ALA A 1027 -12.32 -11.04 -35.01
N VAL A 1028 -12.08 -11.62 -33.84
CA VAL A 1028 -12.69 -11.19 -32.58
C VAL A 1028 -11.63 -10.60 -31.66
N PHE A 1029 -11.94 -9.43 -31.09
CA PHE A 1029 -11.13 -8.75 -30.09
C PHE A 1029 -12.01 -8.52 -28.85
N LYS A 1030 -11.67 -9.17 -27.73
CA LYS A 1030 -12.42 -9.06 -26.47
C LYS A 1030 -11.62 -8.26 -25.45
N PHE A 1031 -12.18 -7.12 -25.06
CA PHE A 1031 -11.80 -6.36 -23.89
C PHE A 1031 -12.67 -6.83 -22.73
N GLN A 1032 -12.06 -7.35 -21.67
CA GLN A 1032 -12.75 -7.84 -20.48
C GLN A 1032 -12.29 -7.02 -19.27
N ASN A 1033 -13.22 -6.69 -18.37
CA ASN A 1033 -13.03 -5.77 -17.26
C ASN A 1033 -12.46 -4.41 -17.75
N ILE A 1034 -13.02 -3.91 -18.87
CA ILE A 1034 -12.60 -2.64 -19.49
C ILE A 1034 -13.09 -1.42 -18.68
N MET A 1035 -14.14 -1.59 -17.86
CA MET A 1035 -14.71 -0.56 -16.99
C MET A 1035 -14.91 0.78 -17.70
N LEU A 1036 -15.45 0.73 -18.92
CA LEU A 1036 -15.54 1.87 -19.83
C LEU A 1036 -16.73 2.76 -19.42
N PRO A 1037 -16.52 3.92 -18.77
CA PRO A 1037 -17.60 4.74 -18.21
C PRO A 1037 -18.52 5.27 -19.30
N ASP A 1038 -19.68 5.81 -18.92
CA ASP A 1038 -20.52 6.53 -19.87
C ASP A 1038 -19.94 7.92 -20.20
N SER A 1039 -20.25 8.42 -21.39
CA SER A 1039 -19.75 9.71 -21.90
C SER A 1039 -20.24 10.96 -21.15
N GLY A 1040 -21.26 10.82 -20.30
CA GLY A 1040 -21.77 11.88 -19.41
C GLY A 1040 -20.98 11.95 -18.10
N ALA A 1041 -20.55 10.81 -17.57
CA ALA A 1041 -19.62 10.72 -16.44
C ALA A 1041 -18.18 11.09 -16.84
N ASP A 1042 -17.62 10.42 -17.87
CA ASP A 1042 -16.32 10.79 -18.46
C ASP A 1042 -16.32 10.66 -19.99
N PHE A 1043 -16.33 11.81 -20.65
CA PHE A 1043 -16.26 11.90 -22.11
C PHE A 1043 -14.94 11.36 -22.72
N LEU A 1044 -13.84 11.32 -21.97
CA LEU A 1044 -12.54 10.81 -22.45
C LEU A 1044 -12.37 9.32 -22.12
N GLY A 1045 -12.58 8.92 -20.86
CA GLY A 1045 -12.52 7.53 -20.42
C GLY A 1045 -13.54 6.62 -21.11
N SER A 1046 -14.69 7.14 -21.53
CA SER A 1046 -15.71 6.39 -22.29
C SER A 1046 -15.26 5.92 -23.69
N GLN A 1047 -14.07 6.28 -24.16
CA GLN A 1047 -13.57 5.99 -25.51
C GLN A 1047 -12.55 4.84 -25.54
N GLY A 1048 -12.59 4.02 -26.60
CA GLY A 1048 -11.61 2.96 -26.82
C GLY A 1048 -11.36 2.64 -28.30
N PHE A 1049 -10.34 1.84 -28.57
CA PHE A 1049 -10.00 1.42 -29.94
C PHE A 1049 -9.25 0.08 -30.00
N VAL A 1050 -9.31 -0.55 -31.17
CA VAL A 1050 -8.39 -1.64 -31.58
C VAL A 1050 -7.84 -1.38 -32.98
N LYS A 1051 -6.55 -1.61 -33.16
CA LYS A 1051 -5.83 -1.49 -34.44
C LYS A 1051 -5.13 -2.80 -34.76
N PHE A 1052 -5.31 -3.31 -35.97
CA PHE A 1052 -4.63 -4.51 -36.47
C PHE A 1052 -4.21 -4.35 -37.93
N ARG A 1053 -3.31 -5.21 -38.41
CA ARG A 1053 -2.92 -5.30 -39.82
C ARG A 1053 -3.19 -6.67 -40.41
N ILE A 1054 -3.32 -6.72 -41.73
CA ILE A 1054 -3.51 -7.94 -42.52
C ILE A 1054 -3.07 -7.70 -43.97
N GLN A 1055 -2.65 -8.77 -44.67
CA GLN A 1055 -2.20 -8.70 -46.07
C GLN A 1055 -3.28 -9.25 -47.03
N PRO A 1056 -3.44 -8.66 -48.24
CA PRO A 1056 -4.23 -9.25 -49.31
C PRO A 1056 -3.70 -10.61 -49.75
N ASP A 1057 -4.57 -11.46 -50.28
CA ASP A 1057 -4.17 -12.80 -50.67
C ASP A 1057 -3.32 -12.83 -51.97
N SER A 1058 -2.47 -13.85 -52.12
CA SER A 1058 -1.42 -13.79 -53.15
C SER A 1058 -1.95 -14.06 -54.56
N GLY A 1059 -1.99 -13.03 -55.41
CA GLY A 1059 -2.34 -13.16 -56.84
C GLY A 1059 -3.80 -12.91 -57.18
N LEU A 1060 -4.51 -12.14 -56.35
CA LEU A 1060 -5.84 -11.57 -56.66
C LEU A 1060 -5.88 -10.91 -58.04
N ALA A 1061 -7.05 -10.96 -58.68
CA ALA A 1061 -7.22 -10.33 -59.98
C ALA A 1061 -7.20 -8.78 -59.86
N PRO A 1062 -6.73 -8.06 -60.89
CA PRO A 1062 -6.96 -6.62 -61.00
C PRO A 1062 -8.44 -6.25 -60.83
N LEU A 1063 -8.70 -5.12 -60.17
CA LEU A 1063 -10.04 -4.62 -59.84
C LEU A 1063 -10.84 -5.48 -58.85
N THR A 1064 -10.20 -6.40 -58.12
CA THR A 1064 -10.84 -7.11 -57.00
C THR A 1064 -11.04 -6.15 -55.82
N PRO A 1065 -12.28 -5.90 -55.37
CA PRO A 1065 -12.54 -5.09 -54.18
C PRO A 1065 -12.34 -5.92 -52.90
N ILE A 1066 -12.01 -5.23 -51.81
CA ILE A 1066 -11.87 -5.76 -50.45
C ILE A 1066 -12.73 -4.87 -49.56
N TYR A 1067 -13.76 -5.44 -48.93
CA TYR A 1067 -14.66 -4.74 -48.00
C TYR A 1067 -14.40 -5.22 -46.57
N ASN A 1068 -14.47 -4.32 -45.58
CA ASN A 1068 -14.42 -4.73 -44.18
C ASN A 1068 -15.36 -3.87 -43.31
N THR A 1069 -16.08 -4.50 -42.37
CA THR A 1069 -17.07 -3.88 -41.46
C THR A 1069 -17.07 -4.58 -40.10
N SER A 1070 -17.15 -3.82 -39.01
CA SER A 1070 -17.10 -4.34 -37.64
C SER A 1070 -18.47 -4.29 -36.96
N HIS A 1071 -18.67 -5.22 -36.03
CA HIS A 1071 -19.83 -5.34 -35.15
C HIS A 1071 -19.32 -5.27 -33.70
N ILE A 1072 -19.76 -4.28 -32.94
CA ILE A 1072 -19.23 -3.98 -31.60
C ILE A 1072 -20.33 -4.15 -30.57
N TYR A 1073 -20.05 -4.94 -29.55
CA TYR A 1073 -20.98 -5.33 -28.50
C TYR A 1073 -20.48 -4.74 -27.17
N PHE A 1074 -21.34 -4.01 -26.47
CA PHE A 1074 -21.12 -3.57 -25.09
C PHE A 1074 -21.88 -4.53 -24.18
N ASP A 1075 -21.16 -5.33 -23.40
CA ASP A 1075 -21.69 -6.41 -22.57
C ASP A 1075 -22.64 -7.34 -23.34
N PHE A 1076 -23.93 -7.36 -23.01
CA PHE A 1076 -24.96 -8.19 -23.66
C PHE A 1076 -25.82 -7.42 -24.68
N ASN A 1077 -25.48 -6.17 -25.00
CA ASN A 1077 -26.26 -5.33 -25.90
C ASN A 1077 -26.10 -5.72 -27.38
N PRO A 1078 -27.12 -5.46 -28.23
CA PRO A 1078 -27.05 -5.75 -29.67
C PRO A 1078 -25.90 -5.03 -30.38
N ALA A 1079 -25.36 -5.67 -31.42
CA ALA A 1079 -24.21 -5.18 -32.16
C ALA A 1079 -24.40 -3.78 -32.79
N VAL A 1080 -23.52 -2.87 -32.42
CA VAL A 1080 -23.29 -1.61 -33.11
C VAL A 1080 -22.46 -1.88 -34.37
N VAL A 1081 -23.02 -1.59 -35.54
CA VAL A 1081 -22.35 -1.80 -36.82
C VAL A 1081 -21.57 -0.56 -37.24
N THR A 1082 -20.28 -0.70 -37.53
CA THR A 1082 -19.45 0.41 -38.03
C THR A 1082 -19.73 0.72 -39.51
N ASN A 1083 -19.16 1.80 -40.02
CA ASN A 1083 -19.10 2.00 -41.46
C ASN A 1083 -18.25 0.91 -42.15
N THR A 1084 -18.66 0.48 -43.33
CA THR A 1084 -17.82 -0.32 -44.22
C THR A 1084 -16.66 0.52 -44.77
N VAL A 1085 -15.47 -0.06 -44.86
CA VAL A 1085 -14.31 0.47 -45.61
C VAL A 1085 -14.06 -0.36 -46.88
N LEU A 1086 -13.48 0.26 -47.90
CA LEU A 1086 -13.21 -0.34 -49.21
C LEU A 1086 -11.76 -0.05 -49.66
N ASN A 1087 -11.07 -1.08 -50.11
CA ASN A 1087 -9.88 -0.98 -50.96
C ASN A 1087 -10.06 -1.82 -52.22
N THR A 1088 -9.33 -1.53 -53.30
CA THR A 1088 -9.39 -2.31 -54.55
C THR A 1088 -7.99 -2.63 -55.09
N ILE A 1089 -7.73 -3.87 -55.50
CA ILE A 1089 -6.45 -4.27 -56.11
C ILE A 1089 -6.26 -3.53 -57.44
N GLU A 1090 -5.16 -2.77 -57.58
CA GLU A 1090 -4.95 -1.91 -58.76
C GLU A 1090 -4.70 -2.69 -60.07
N CYS A 1091 -4.72 -1.98 -61.20
CA CYS A 1091 -4.51 -2.56 -62.51
C CYS A 1091 -3.01 -2.77 -62.84
N TYR A 1092 -2.36 -3.68 -62.11
CA TYR A 1092 -0.94 -3.99 -62.26
C TYR A 1092 -0.57 -4.68 -63.60
N THR A 1093 -1.54 -5.28 -64.29
CA THR A 1093 -1.33 -5.93 -65.61
C THR A 1093 -1.49 -4.98 -66.81
N ALA A 1094 -1.81 -3.71 -66.57
CA ALA A 1094 -2.21 -2.80 -67.65
C ALA A 1094 -1.13 -2.65 -68.75
N PRO A 1095 -1.52 -2.52 -70.03
CA PRO A 1095 -0.58 -2.24 -71.10
C PRO A 1095 0.16 -0.91 -70.87
N LEU A 1096 1.47 -0.86 -71.16
CA LEU A 1096 2.29 0.35 -71.09
C LEU A 1096 1.90 1.35 -72.19
N SER A 1097 0.82 2.10 -71.93
CA SER A 1097 0.22 3.07 -72.83
C SER A 1097 1.18 4.21 -73.15
N THR A 1098 1.63 4.21 -74.40
CA THR A 1098 2.58 5.18 -74.95
C THR A 1098 2.06 5.71 -76.28
N ILE A 1099 2.40 6.96 -76.60
CA ILE A 1099 2.03 7.60 -77.87
C ILE A 1099 3.28 7.75 -78.73
N ASN A 1100 3.20 7.23 -79.95
CA ASN A 1100 4.18 7.43 -81.01
C ASN A 1100 3.62 8.38 -82.08
N TYR A 1101 4.49 9.17 -82.72
CA TYR A 1101 4.10 10.10 -83.78
C TYR A 1101 4.66 9.67 -85.13
N SER A 1102 3.81 9.65 -86.16
CA SER A 1102 4.23 9.52 -87.56
C SER A 1102 3.30 10.34 -88.44
N PHE A 1103 3.81 11.47 -88.98
CA PHE A 1103 3.02 12.49 -89.66
C PHE A 1103 2.04 11.90 -90.71
N PRO A 1104 0.73 12.26 -90.67
CA PRO A 1104 0.11 13.26 -89.78
C PRO A 1104 -0.47 12.72 -88.46
N TYR A 1105 -0.38 11.42 -88.17
CA TYR A 1105 -1.13 10.77 -87.08
C TYR A 1105 -0.31 10.55 -85.80
N LEU A 1106 -1.01 10.49 -84.67
CA LEU A 1106 -0.57 9.87 -83.43
C LEU A 1106 -1.03 8.40 -83.39
N TYR A 1107 -0.22 7.55 -82.79
CA TYR A 1107 -0.41 6.10 -82.69
C TYR A 1107 -0.29 5.67 -81.22
N ALA A 1108 -1.30 4.97 -80.73
CA ALA A 1108 -1.27 4.31 -79.44
C ALA A 1108 -0.39 3.05 -79.51
N ASN A 1109 0.34 2.77 -78.44
CA ASN A 1109 1.19 1.60 -78.31
C ASN A 1109 1.01 1.00 -76.91
N PRO A 1110 0.74 -0.31 -76.76
CA PRO A 1110 0.67 -1.34 -77.80
C PRO A 1110 -0.53 -1.24 -78.75
N THR A 1111 -0.31 -1.51 -80.03
CA THR A 1111 -1.36 -1.71 -81.04
C THR A 1111 -1.81 -3.18 -81.05
N GLY A 1112 -3.11 -3.45 -81.10
CA GLY A 1112 -3.64 -4.81 -81.25
C GLY A 1112 -5.01 -4.99 -80.61
N ASN A 1113 -5.16 -6.11 -79.89
CA ASN A 1113 -6.43 -6.61 -79.35
C ASN A 1113 -6.84 -5.90 -78.03
N TYR A 1114 -6.77 -4.57 -78.04
CA TYR A 1114 -7.10 -3.64 -76.95
C TYR A 1114 -8.23 -2.71 -77.44
N SER A 1115 -8.88 -2.00 -76.51
CA SER A 1115 -9.70 -0.83 -76.84
C SER A 1115 -9.01 0.46 -76.41
N TYR A 1116 -9.32 1.56 -77.08
CA TYR A 1116 -8.62 2.84 -76.97
C TYR A 1116 -9.63 3.96 -76.73
N GLN A 1117 -9.23 5.00 -75.98
CA GLN A 1117 -9.96 6.27 -75.92
C GLN A 1117 -8.96 7.42 -75.79
N TRP A 1118 -9.03 8.40 -76.70
CA TRP A 1118 -8.15 9.57 -76.70
C TRP A 1118 -8.77 10.77 -75.97
N TYR A 1119 -7.90 11.58 -75.38
CA TYR A 1119 -8.22 12.82 -74.68
C TYR A 1119 -7.28 13.94 -75.16
N PHE A 1120 -7.75 15.19 -75.10
CA PHE A 1120 -6.99 16.41 -75.43
C PHE A 1120 -7.07 17.38 -74.24
N ASN A 1121 -5.91 17.76 -73.68
CA ASN A 1121 -5.80 18.46 -72.40
C ASN A 1121 -6.73 17.83 -71.34
N ASP A 1122 -6.58 16.51 -71.17
CA ASP A 1122 -7.41 15.59 -70.37
C ASP A 1122 -8.92 15.54 -70.67
N THR A 1123 -9.41 16.34 -71.62
CA THR A 1123 -10.83 16.36 -72.04
C THR A 1123 -11.12 15.27 -73.07
N LEU A 1124 -12.21 14.51 -72.89
CA LEU A 1124 -12.61 13.38 -73.74
C LEU A 1124 -12.81 13.78 -75.21
N ILE A 1125 -12.12 13.12 -76.14
CA ILE A 1125 -12.37 13.26 -77.59
C ILE A 1125 -13.44 12.23 -77.99
N ALA A 1126 -14.71 12.66 -78.02
CA ALA A 1126 -15.84 11.78 -78.30
C ALA A 1126 -15.69 11.03 -79.64
N GLY A 1127 -15.72 9.69 -79.57
CA GLY A 1127 -15.62 8.80 -80.75
C GLY A 1127 -14.19 8.53 -81.25
N ALA A 1128 -13.16 9.09 -80.61
CA ALA A 1128 -11.76 8.76 -80.90
C ALA A 1128 -11.35 7.45 -80.20
N THR A 1129 -11.77 6.31 -80.76
CA THR A 1129 -11.56 4.97 -80.17
C THR A 1129 -10.72 4.01 -81.02
N SER A 1130 -9.91 4.55 -81.94
CA SER A 1130 -8.90 3.79 -82.70
C SER A 1130 -7.55 3.85 -81.96
N ASP A 1131 -6.70 2.87 -82.24
CA ASP A 1131 -5.26 2.88 -82.07
C ASP A 1131 -4.54 4.07 -82.75
N THR A 1132 -5.23 4.86 -83.57
CA THR A 1132 -4.72 6.06 -84.25
C THR A 1132 -5.61 7.28 -84.05
N LEU A 1133 -4.99 8.46 -83.98
CA LEU A 1133 -5.66 9.75 -83.92
C LEU A 1133 -5.06 10.73 -84.93
N LEU A 1134 -5.91 11.53 -85.59
CA LEU A 1134 -5.49 12.71 -86.33
C LEU A 1134 -5.68 13.96 -85.44
N PRO A 1135 -4.62 14.47 -84.78
CA PRO A 1135 -4.72 15.70 -83.99
C PRO A 1135 -5.02 16.91 -84.88
N LEU A 1136 -5.95 17.77 -84.44
CA LEU A 1136 -6.43 18.95 -85.19
C LEU A 1136 -6.10 20.29 -84.50
N THR A 1137 -5.55 20.25 -83.30
CA THR A 1137 -5.14 21.39 -82.47
C THR A 1137 -3.80 21.10 -81.80
N SER A 1138 -3.02 22.16 -81.51
CA SER A 1138 -1.84 22.06 -80.63
C SER A 1138 -2.25 21.89 -79.18
N GLY A 1139 -1.55 21.03 -78.44
CA GLY A 1139 -1.80 20.74 -77.02
C GLY A 1139 -1.44 19.30 -76.67
N ASP A 1140 -1.78 18.90 -75.45
CA ASP A 1140 -1.41 17.59 -74.91
C ASP A 1140 -2.47 16.54 -75.24
N TYR A 1141 -2.05 15.46 -75.91
CA TYR A 1141 -2.91 14.31 -76.17
C TYR A 1141 -2.49 13.15 -75.27
N THR A 1142 -3.47 12.48 -74.67
CA THR A 1142 -3.27 11.22 -73.92
C THR A 1142 -4.18 10.15 -74.50
N VAL A 1143 -3.74 8.89 -74.48
CA VAL A 1143 -4.56 7.74 -74.85
C VAL A 1143 -4.67 6.78 -73.69
N GLU A 1144 -5.90 6.39 -73.42
CA GLU A 1144 -6.25 5.30 -72.50
C GLU A 1144 -6.32 4.02 -73.30
N ILE A 1145 -5.58 2.99 -72.88
CA ILE A 1145 -5.55 1.68 -73.53
C ILE A 1145 -6.07 0.66 -72.52
N THR A 1146 -7.14 -0.05 -72.89
CA THR A 1146 -7.82 -1.06 -72.07
C THR A 1146 -7.66 -2.44 -72.69
N ASP A 1147 -7.25 -3.42 -71.90
CA ASP A 1147 -7.04 -4.81 -72.34
C ASP A 1147 -8.33 -5.66 -72.38
N SER A 1148 -8.17 -6.95 -72.71
CA SER A 1148 -9.28 -7.92 -72.76
C SER A 1148 -9.89 -8.24 -71.40
N ASN A 1149 -9.23 -7.85 -70.30
CA ASN A 1149 -9.62 -8.08 -68.93
C ASN A 1149 -10.19 -6.79 -68.29
N THR A 1150 -10.59 -5.81 -69.13
CA THR A 1150 -11.06 -4.47 -68.74
C THR A 1150 -10.04 -3.62 -67.97
N CYS A 1151 -8.77 -4.03 -67.97
CA CYS A 1151 -7.70 -3.37 -67.23
C CYS A 1151 -7.07 -2.27 -68.09
N PHE A 1152 -7.03 -1.02 -67.60
CA PHE A 1152 -6.64 0.15 -68.40
C PHE A 1152 -5.49 0.98 -67.83
N LYS A 1153 -4.74 1.66 -68.71
CA LYS A 1153 -3.76 2.68 -68.34
C LYS A 1153 -3.85 3.88 -69.28
N LYS A 1154 -3.86 5.08 -68.72
CA LYS A 1154 -3.74 6.34 -69.48
C LYS A 1154 -2.27 6.67 -69.72
N SER A 1155 -1.93 7.05 -70.95
CA SER A 1155 -0.55 7.40 -71.31
C SER A 1155 -0.11 8.67 -70.60
N LEU A 1156 1.21 8.85 -70.46
CA LEU A 1156 1.74 10.19 -70.21
C LEU A 1156 1.32 11.16 -71.34
N PRO A 1157 1.19 12.47 -71.05
CA PRO A 1157 0.86 13.49 -72.06
C PRO A 1157 1.87 13.52 -73.22
N TYR A 1158 1.36 13.38 -74.44
CA TYR A 1158 2.11 13.62 -75.66
C TYR A 1158 1.78 15.01 -76.19
N ASN A 1159 2.69 15.96 -76.00
CA ASN A 1159 2.53 17.31 -76.52
C ASN A 1159 2.62 17.29 -78.05
N TYR A 1160 1.50 17.53 -78.72
CA TYR A 1160 1.44 17.66 -80.17
C TYR A 1160 1.38 19.13 -80.57
N LEU A 1161 2.29 19.54 -81.45
CA LEU A 1161 2.38 20.93 -81.90
C LEU A 1161 2.07 21.02 -83.40
N ILE A 1162 0.91 21.59 -83.75
CA ILE A 1162 0.64 22.03 -85.12
C ILE A 1162 1.50 23.26 -85.38
N ILE A 1163 2.54 23.10 -86.19
CA ILE A 1163 3.40 24.20 -86.65
C ILE A 1163 2.72 24.97 -87.81
N GLY A 1164 1.51 25.43 -87.55
CA GLY A 1164 1.01 26.67 -88.15
C GLY A 1164 1.68 27.81 -87.37
N THR A 1165 2.53 28.57 -88.04
CA THR A 1165 3.39 29.54 -87.36
C THR A 1165 2.62 30.74 -86.82
N ASP A 1166 2.60 30.88 -85.50
CA ASP A 1166 2.98 32.13 -84.86
C ASP A 1166 4.10 31.82 -83.86
N GLN A 1167 5.28 32.40 -84.08
CA GLN A 1167 6.39 32.34 -83.11
C GLN A 1167 6.41 33.64 -82.31
N TYR A 1168 6.41 33.52 -80.98
CA TYR A 1168 6.87 34.62 -80.14
C TYR A 1168 8.39 34.55 -80.03
N GLU A 1169 9.03 35.63 -80.47
CA GLU A 1169 10.47 35.67 -80.75
C GLU A 1169 11.26 35.80 -79.45
N THR A 1170 12.02 34.76 -79.09
CA THR A 1170 12.94 34.78 -77.94
C THR A 1170 14.13 35.70 -78.22
N ILE A 1171 13.96 36.99 -77.95
CA ILE A 1171 15.01 38.01 -78.04
C ILE A 1171 16.11 37.66 -77.04
N GLN A 1172 17.31 37.35 -77.54
CA GLN A 1172 18.48 37.09 -76.71
C GLN A 1172 19.27 38.38 -76.48
N SER A 1173 19.70 38.60 -75.24
CA SER A 1173 20.59 39.69 -74.86
C SER A 1173 21.90 39.18 -74.27
N VAL A 1174 22.93 40.01 -74.39
CA VAL A 1174 24.22 39.85 -73.71
C VAL A 1174 24.57 41.19 -73.08
N ILE A 1175 24.70 41.23 -71.75
CA ILE A 1175 25.14 42.42 -71.01
C ILE A 1175 26.65 42.34 -70.79
N PHE A 1176 27.42 43.28 -71.36
CA PHE A 1176 28.87 43.32 -71.16
C PHE A 1176 29.45 44.75 -71.11
N PRO A 1177 30.38 45.06 -70.19
CA PRO A 1177 30.79 44.24 -69.04
C PRO A 1177 29.70 44.16 -67.96
N ASN A 1178 29.63 43.04 -67.24
CA ASN A 1178 28.74 42.84 -66.09
C ASN A 1178 29.42 41.83 -65.14
N PRO A 1179 29.88 42.21 -63.92
CA PRO A 1179 29.76 43.53 -63.30
C PRO A 1179 30.47 44.67 -64.05
N PHE A 1180 30.09 45.92 -63.75
CA PHE A 1180 30.74 47.12 -64.32
C PHE A 1180 30.96 48.26 -63.31
N HIS A 1181 31.91 49.13 -63.61
CA HIS A 1181 32.32 50.25 -62.74
C HIS A 1181 31.83 51.64 -63.18
N GLU A 1182 31.58 51.87 -64.48
CA GLU A 1182 31.23 53.20 -65.02
C GLU A 1182 30.11 53.14 -66.08
N GLY A 1183 30.13 52.11 -66.94
CA GLY A 1183 29.00 51.80 -67.81
C GLY A 1183 29.05 50.38 -68.37
N THR A 1184 27.93 49.94 -68.93
CA THR A 1184 27.73 48.64 -69.58
C THR A 1184 26.98 48.80 -70.90
N SER A 1185 26.80 47.71 -71.63
CA SER A 1185 25.97 47.64 -72.82
C SER A 1185 25.11 46.39 -72.81
N PHE A 1186 23.80 46.59 -72.97
CA PHE A 1186 22.88 45.54 -73.40
C PHE A 1186 23.03 45.41 -74.92
N LEU A 1187 23.43 44.24 -75.40
CA LEU A 1187 23.50 43.89 -76.81
C LEU A 1187 22.41 42.87 -77.10
N PHE A 1188 21.43 43.23 -77.93
CA PHE A 1188 20.38 42.34 -78.40
C PHE A 1188 20.81 41.68 -79.71
N ASP A 1189 20.37 40.44 -79.91
CA ASP A 1189 20.57 39.64 -81.13
C ASP A 1189 20.08 40.35 -82.41
N ARG A 1190 19.08 41.22 -82.29
CA ARG A 1190 18.42 41.96 -83.38
C ARG A 1190 18.06 43.40 -83.01
N ASN A 1191 17.74 44.20 -84.01
CA ASN A 1191 17.23 45.56 -83.81
C ASN A 1191 15.77 45.53 -83.30
N LEU A 1192 15.50 46.21 -82.18
CA LEU A 1192 14.20 46.24 -81.52
C LEU A 1192 13.23 47.31 -82.08
N ASN A 1193 13.66 48.12 -83.05
CA ASN A 1193 12.85 49.04 -83.88
C ASN A 1193 11.89 50.04 -83.15
N GLY A 1194 11.99 50.17 -81.84
CA GLY A 1194 11.09 50.98 -81.01
C GLY A 1194 9.91 50.23 -80.39
N GLU A 1195 9.87 48.90 -80.47
CA GLU A 1195 8.73 48.07 -80.02
C GLU A 1195 8.77 47.69 -78.53
N PHE A 1196 9.96 47.74 -77.92
CA PHE A 1196 10.22 47.30 -76.55
C PHE A 1196 10.80 48.39 -75.65
N ASP A 1197 10.46 48.31 -74.37
CA ASP A 1197 11.08 49.04 -73.26
C ASP A 1197 12.05 48.12 -72.51
N LEU A 1198 13.25 48.61 -72.15
CA LEU A 1198 14.09 47.99 -71.12
C LEU A 1198 13.80 48.63 -69.77
N VAL A 1199 13.49 47.81 -68.79
CA VAL A 1199 13.17 48.22 -67.41
C VAL A 1199 14.21 47.65 -66.47
N ILE A 1200 14.70 48.46 -65.54
CA ILE A 1200 15.70 48.10 -64.54
C ILE A 1200 15.13 48.39 -63.16
N CYS A 1201 15.04 47.35 -62.32
CA CYS A 1201 14.57 47.40 -60.96
C CYS A 1201 15.68 47.09 -59.96
N ASN A 1202 15.53 47.54 -58.70
CA ASN A 1202 16.34 47.03 -57.59
C ASN A 1202 15.89 45.61 -57.19
N ILE A 1203 16.62 44.96 -56.28
CA ILE A 1203 16.28 43.60 -55.80
C ILE A 1203 14.93 43.50 -55.05
N LEU A 1204 14.32 44.61 -54.67
CA LEU A 1204 12.96 44.66 -54.08
C LEU A 1204 11.87 44.88 -55.14
N GLY A 1205 12.21 44.84 -56.43
CA GLY A 1205 11.28 44.96 -57.56
C GLY A 1205 10.89 46.38 -57.96
N ALA A 1206 11.34 47.41 -57.25
CA ALA A 1206 11.01 48.81 -57.57
C ALA A 1206 11.80 49.30 -58.80
N GLU A 1207 11.10 49.91 -59.77
CA GLU A 1207 11.68 50.46 -60.99
C GLU A 1207 12.62 51.65 -60.68
N VAL A 1208 13.88 51.52 -61.10
CA VAL A 1208 14.95 52.51 -60.89
C VAL A 1208 15.19 53.31 -62.17
N LYS A 1209 15.18 52.65 -63.33
CA LYS A 1209 15.25 53.30 -64.64
C LYS A 1209 14.52 52.50 -65.72
N ARG A 1210 13.90 53.21 -66.65
CA ARG A 1210 13.31 52.69 -67.89
C ARG A 1210 13.89 53.42 -69.09
N ILE A 1211 14.18 52.66 -70.14
CA ILE A 1211 14.69 53.16 -71.42
C ILE A 1211 13.67 52.71 -72.47
N SER A 1212 12.78 53.63 -72.84
CA SER A 1212 11.61 53.30 -73.65
C SER A 1212 11.86 53.36 -75.15
N LYS A 1213 11.12 52.53 -75.90
CA LYS A 1213 11.15 52.45 -77.39
C LYS A 1213 12.56 52.31 -77.95
N ILE A 1214 13.23 51.21 -77.60
CA ILE A 1214 14.60 50.92 -78.02
C ILE A 1214 14.66 50.77 -79.54
N ASN A 1215 15.22 51.77 -80.21
CA ASN A 1215 15.34 51.82 -81.66
C ASN A 1215 16.80 51.55 -82.07
N GLY A 1216 17.19 50.29 -81.94
CA GLY A 1216 18.53 49.75 -82.17
C GLY A 1216 18.65 48.33 -81.61
N ASN A 1217 19.81 47.69 -81.77
CA ASN A 1217 20.14 46.42 -81.13
C ASN A 1217 21.08 46.59 -79.91
N ARG A 1218 21.30 47.83 -79.45
CA ARG A 1218 22.24 48.13 -78.38
C ARG A 1218 21.73 49.29 -77.51
N VAL A 1219 21.84 49.13 -76.20
CA VAL A 1219 21.56 50.17 -75.20
C VAL A 1219 22.76 50.30 -74.27
N GLU A 1220 23.33 51.50 -74.16
CA GLU A 1220 24.34 51.83 -73.16
C GLU A 1220 23.68 52.33 -71.87
N LEU A 1221 24.28 52.01 -70.73
CA LEU A 1221 23.80 52.36 -69.39
C LEU A 1221 24.99 52.73 -68.52
N HIS A 1222 24.93 53.86 -67.81
CA HIS A 1222 26.02 54.32 -66.96
C HIS A 1222 25.71 54.14 -65.47
N LYS A 1223 26.75 54.00 -64.63
CA LYS A 1223 26.59 53.86 -63.18
C LYS A 1223 25.84 55.03 -62.55
N ASN A 1224 26.04 56.23 -63.08
CA ASN A 1224 25.36 57.44 -62.64
C ASN A 1224 23.85 57.46 -62.95
N ASP A 1225 23.34 56.51 -63.75
CA ASP A 1225 21.91 56.39 -64.08
C ASP A 1225 21.10 55.61 -63.03
N ILE A 1226 21.74 54.69 -62.30
CA ILE A 1226 21.06 53.73 -61.39
C ILE A 1226 21.76 53.54 -60.04
N GLY A 1227 23.00 54.02 -59.89
CA GLY A 1227 23.80 53.88 -58.67
C GLY A 1227 24.63 52.59 -58.60
N LYS A 1228 25.44 52.47 -57.53
CA LYS A 1228 26.13 51.23 -57.17
C LYS A 1228 25.12 50.27 -56.53
N GLY A 1229 25.11 48.99 -56.92
CA GLY A 1229 24.21 48.02 -56.33
C GLY A 1229 24.00 46.77 -57.18
N LEU A 1230 23.02 45.97 -56.76
CA LEU A 1230 22.50 44.82 -57.49
C LEU A 1230 21.11 45.13 -58.01
N PHE A 1231 20.89 44.87 -59.29
CA PHE A 1231 19.66 45.19 -60.02
C PHE A 1231 19.22 44.01 -60.88
N LEU A 1232 17.96 44.07 -61.32
CA LEU A 1232 17.32 43.11 -62.21
C LEU A 1232 16.75 43.87 -63.40
N SER A 1233 16.91 43.35 -64.62
CA SER A 1233 16.47 44.01 -65.84
C SER A 1233 15.69 43.08 -66.75
N TYR A 1234 14.62 43.59 -67.37
CA TYR A 1234 13.71 42.83 -68.23
C TYR A 1234 13.12 43.70 -69.35
N LEU A 1235 12.67 43.08 -70.44
CA LEU A 1235 11.99 43.77 -71.54
C LEU A 1235 10.46 43.76 -71.36
N ILE A 1236 9.77 44.80 -71.85
CA ILE A 1236 8.31 44.83 -71.99
C ILE A 1236 7.94 45.15 -73.44
N ASN A 1237 7.04 44.37 -74.03
CA ASN A 1237 6.44 44.66 -75.34
C ASN A 1237 5.33 45.72 -75.20
N HIS A 1238 5.37 46.80 -75.99
CA HIS A 1238 4.36 47.85 -75.94
C HIS A 1238 2.95 47.44 -76.40
N GLN A 1239 2.83 46.39 -77.21
CA GLN A 1239 1.56 46.00 -77.85
C GLN A 1239 0.85 44.89 -77.07
N THR A 1240 1.57 43.90 -76.56
CA THR A 1240 1.01 42.79 -75.78
C THR A 1240 1.05 43.03 -74.27
N GLY A 1241 1.92 43.94 -73.78
CA GLY A 1241 2.15 44.18 -72.35
C GLY A 1241 2.97 43.09 -71.64
N GLU A 1242 3.38 42.05 -72.36
CA GLU A 1242 4.14 40.92 -71.85
C GLU A 1242 5.55 41.33 -71.41
N ARG A 1243 6.05 40.66 -70.37
CA ARG A 1243 7.39 40.84 -69.82
C ARG A 1243 8.27 39.67 -70.26
N MET A 1244 9.39 39.97 -70.93
CA MET A 1244 10.37 38.96 -71.36
C MET A 1244 11.62 39.02 -70.48
N PHE A 1245 12.33 37.89 -70.38
CA PHE A 1245 13.01 37.43 -69.16
C PHE A 1245 14.06 38.34 -68.48
N LEU A 1246 14.40 37.92 -67.25
CA LEU A 1246 15.06 38.69 -66.21
C LEU A 1246 16.59 38.45 -66.16
N GLU A 1247 17.38 39.43 -66.57
CA GLU A 1247 18.85 39.40 -66.38
C GLU A 1247 19.31 40.13 -65.11
N LYS A 1248 20.40 39.65 -64.51
CA LYS A 1248 21.00 40.16 -63.26
C LYS A 1248 22.11 41.16 -63.57
N LEU A 1249 22.01 42.37 -63.05
CA LEU A 1249 22.94 43.47 -63.33
C LEU A 1249 23.70 43.91 -62.07
N VAL A 1250 25.03 43.94 -62.14
CA VAL A 1250 25.90 44.27 -60.98
C VAL A 1250 26.71 45.53 -61.25
N VAL A 1251 26.55 46.55 -60.40
CA VAL A 1251 27.28 47.83 -60.50
C VAL A 1251 28.20 48.00 -59.29
N GLN A 1252 29.50 48.19 -59.52
CA GLN A 1252 30.55 48.24 -58.49
C GLN A 1252 31.20 49.62 -58.35
#